data_AF-A0A9W9FEX5-F1
#
_entry.id   AF-A0A9W9FEX5-F1
#
_cell.length_a   1.000
_cell.length_b   1.000
_cell.length_c   1.000
_cell.angle_alpha   90.00
_cell.angle_beta   90.00
_cell.angle_gamma   90.00
#
_symmetry.space_group_name_H-M   'P 1'
#
loop_
_entity.id
_entity.type
_entity.pdbx_description
1 polymer ?
#
loop_
_entity_poly.entity_id
_entity_poly.type
_entity_poly.pdbx_seq_one_letter_code
_entity_poly.pdbx_strand_id
1 'polypeptide(L)'
;MHRSEFRRLDQQVGSRSQKRPIAYLEQLIQDSQELQYQRARMSQEPPRPQLDPATDTAARQSEEAGSVIHNHAVGETPWFQCLGSTALPIYISEAACTAFATRLCQSLRGPDSSTPHLPRWRYTDESTLETLFNTEVQWPSLVYAKLLVKTALGHVNPAFHLVLRKETLDVLHGIYQREEFDNPGLKCKYFALFAVGEAFSTVYDTSNTSAMPGSAYFARAMSLLQIIPERPSMNHIESLLLLAYFCQFINRFHSAYLLVGNALRLSLSLGLNYNVPQNQNLHPVEREHRVRIWWSIYMLDRFWGSKAGFPVQIHDDDVHVDLPSSSLSDTYPEHFSDSTYQVATLDLARIVGNTTREIYTRKKSVESFLQREQKLLIQLKRWVQTLPDPLRLQADRPNSKYTVFLHLQFSYCVILAIRPVLLNLLICHIKNHSTPATDEVTPIVGVLSEACIHAARYCLKLCVEEWTGGSVAIFGYAFPVYLFSSALVLVISSLLPIGNPKDIASVDIAAEILRVLSASNSLAAKDLHEHLQRVCQCLKERRDERTFPQTCEEAAPLIADPTVQLPLEDRGPSPVPGSSIEYRALPTSTIVDPTSPYLTTEMTLHNPLLQDFLSQPAVDVGSWDAPEIPNDFDAAFWWTGTLTTHLILPNPKMEAKYTYSFFRVSKTDNIHAAAQKYRDLRLRALKASPKSFASTYELEAAFSDAEWINRLIVIDREVFICAANPLNGETTDHHAADWIGQVTLRGPISQTDFALPVESGQPDLKTDAEEERWQMLSLFTLPEHRGNGLGGKLCKEAIDYLRTYQPTPRHIHVRLMVKPENHATVKLYERLRFVIVGKCTLAEALRANGDSHLLPKDTSGSIYTDRAGLIMSFHMQRS
;
A
#
# COMPACT_ATOMS: atom_id res chain seq x y z
N MET A 1 -58.96 32.83 28.48
CA MET A 1 -58.81 32.58 29.93
C MET A 1 -57.66 31.59 30.14
N HIS A 2 -56.41 32.06 30.05
CA HIS A 2 -55.23 31.23 30.35
C HIS A 2 -54.28 32.07 31.20
N ARG A 3 -54.40 31.91 32.52
CA ARG A 3 -53.51 32.48 33.53
C ARG A 3 -53.42 31.50 34.71
N SER A 4 -52.92 30.29 34.45
CA SER A 4 -52.68 29.31 35.52
C SER A 4 -51.62 28.23 35.19
N GLU A 5 -50.69 28.48 34.26
CA GLU A 5 -49.57 27.55 33.98
C GLU A 5 -48.17 28.19 34.07
N PHE A 6 -48.06 29.39 34.63
CA PHE A 6 -46.78 30.09 34.82
C PHE A 6 -46.29 30.15 36.28
N ARG A 7 -46.53 29.09 37.07
CA ARG A 7 -46.07 29.01 38.47
C ARG A 7 -45.52 27.64 38.92
N ARG A 8 -45.02 26.81 38.00
CA ARG A 8 -44.44 25.50 38.33
C ARG A 8 -43.01 25.23 37.84
N LEU A 9 -42.26 26.25 37.41
CA LEU A 9 -40.92 26.03 36.85
C LEU A 9 -39.78 26.86 37.46
N ASP A 10 -39.95 27.49 38.63
CA ASP A 10 -38.90 28.30 39.28
C ASP A 10 -38.49 27.84 40.69
N GLN A 11 -38.68 26.56 41.02
CA GLN A 11 -38.12 25.98 42.24
C GLN A 11 -37.50 24.61 41.97
N GLN A 12 -36.37 24.58 41.25
CA GLN A 12 -35.42 23.46 41.32
C GLN A 12 -34.04 23.84 40.76
N VAL A 13 -33.39 24.82 41.38
CA VAL A 13 -31.92 24.95 41.35
C VAL A 13 -31.44 24.79 42.80
N GLY A 14 -30.80 23.66 43.11
CA GLY A 14 -30.26 23.41 44.45
C GLY A 14 -29.84 21.96 44.72
N SER A 15 -28.53 21.70 44.59
CA SER A 15 -27.75 20.63 45.25
C SER A 15 -28.07 19.16 44.94
N ARG A 16 -27.22 18.52 44.11
CA ARG A 16 -26.79 17.13 44.32
C ARG A 16 -25.28 17.04 44.09
N SER A 17 -24.52 17.26 45.15
CA SER A 17 -23.10 16.90 45.24
C SER A 17 -22.96 15.37 45.26
N GLN A 18 -22.45 14.77 44.19
CA GLN A 18 -22.16 13.34 44.14
C GLN A 18 -20.81 13.09 44.83
N LYS A 19 -20.86 12.57 46.07
CA LYS A 19 -19.69 12.05 46.80
C LYS A 19 -19.09 10.87 46.01
N ARG A 20 -17.84 10.99 45.56
CA ARG A 20 -17.07 9.85 45.03
C ARG A 20 -16.58 8.98 46.21
N PRO A 21 -16.57 7.64 46.12
CA PRO A 21 -16.19 6.79 47.24
C PRO A 21 -14.69 6.87 47.50
N ILE A 22 -14.32 7.25 48.73
CA ILE A 22 -12.94 7.44 49.22
C ILE A 22 -12.06 6.20 48.99
N ALA A 23 -12.65 5.00 49.00
CA ALA A 23 -11.96 3.74 48.76
C ALA A 23 -11.27 3.63 47.39
N TYR A 24 -11.81 4.27 46.34
CA TYR A 24 -11.20 4.22 45.00
C TYR A 24 -9.94 5.10 44.91
N LEU A 25 -9.91 6.20 45.66
CA LEU A 25 -8.74 7.08 45.72
C LEU A 25 -7.61 6.45 46.54
N GLU A 26 -7.94 5.75 47.62
CA GLU A 26 -6.94 5.01 48.42
C GLU A 26 -6.28 3.89 47.60
N GLN A 27 -7.05 3.19 46.77
CA GLN A 27 -6.51 2.15 45.90
C GLN A 27 -5.58 2.70 44.80
N LEU A 28 -5.91 3.85 44.20
CA LEU A 28 -5.04 4.51 43.22
C LEU A 28 -3.73 5.02 43.83
N ILE A 29 -3.75 5.45 45.09
CA ILE A 29 -2.54 5.87 45.82
C ILE A 29 -1.63 4.66 46.07
N GLN A 30 -2.21 3.52 46.42
CA GLN A 30 -1.47 2.29 46.67
C GLN A 30 -0.81 1.75 45.39
N ASP A 31 -1.56 1.71 44.28
CA ASP A 31 -1.04 1.29 42.97
C ASP A 31 0.09 2.21 42.47
N SER A 32 -0.01 3.52 42.72
CA SER A 32 1.03 4.48 42.35
C SER A 32 2.33 4.29 43.15
N GLN A 33 2.24 3.86 44.42
CA GLN A 33 3.42 3.61 45.26
C GLN A 33 4.15 2.33 44.84
N GLU A 34 3.40 1.28 44.50
CA GLU A 34 3.93 0.01 43.98
C GLU A 34 4.70 0.22 42.66
N LEU A 35 4.16 1.02 41.75
CA LEU A 35 4.79 1.33 40.46
C LEU A 35 6.07 2.15 40.62
N GLN A 36 6.14 3.06 41.59
CA GLN A 36 7.36 3.81 41.89
C GLN A 36 8.45 2.91 42.47
N TYR A 37 8.07 1.92 43.30
CA TYR A 37 9.00 0.92 43.83
C TYR A 37 9.59 0.02 42.73
N GLN A 38 8.78 -0.41 41.75
CA GLN A 38 9.25 -1.21 40.62
C GLN A 38 10.20 -0.43 39.69
N ARG A 39 9.93 0.87 39.49
CA ARG A 39 10.77 1.73 38.66
C ARG A 39 12.16 1.97 39.28
N ALA A 40 12.23 2.06 40.61
CA ALA A 40 13.50 2.18 41.33
C ALA A 40 14.38 0.92 41.21
N ARG A 41 13.78 -0.27 41.06
CA ARG A 41 14.51 -1.54 40.83
C ARG A 41 15.09 -1.65 39.41
N MET A 42 14.40 -1.12 38.41
CA MET A 42 14.86 -1.19 37.01
C MET A 42 16.04 -0.29 36.69
N SER A 43 16.28 0.77 37.47
CA SER A 43 17.41 1.68 37.26
C SER A 43 18.75 1.19 37.83
N GLN A 44 18.84 -0.04 38.34
CA GLN A 44 20.03 -0.57 39.04
C GLN A 44 20.76 -1.73 38.33
N GLU A 45 20.39 -2.14 37.10
CA GLU A 45 21.11 -3.20 36.38
C GLU A 45 22.17 -2.66 35.39
N PRO A 46 23.40 -3.26 35.34
CA PRO A 46 24.49 -2.79 34.49
C PRO A 46 24.41 -3.37 33.07
N PRO A 47 24.97 -2.70 32.04
CA PRO A 47 24.87 -3.16 30.66
C PRO A 47 25.93 -4.22 30.33
N ARG A 48 25.57 -5.21 29.49
CA ARG A 48 26.47 -6.24 28.93
C ARG A 48 26.21 -6.48 27.42
N PRO A 49 27.17 -7.05 26.68
CA PRO A 49 27.70 -6.49 25.43
C PRO A 49 27.09 -7.07 24.15
N GLN A 50 27.20 -6.31 23.06
CA GLN A 50 26.77 -6.64 21.69
C GLN A 50 27.75 -7.61 20.99
N LEU A 51 27.22 -8.57 20.23
CA LEU A 51 27.95 -9.48 19.34
C LEU A 51 27.30 -9.46 17.94
N ASP A 52 28.15 -9.43 16.91
CA ASP A 52 27.89 -8.99 15.53
C ASP A 52 27.03 -9.94 14.65
N PRO A 53 26.32 -9.43 13.62
CA PRO A 53 25.31 -10.17 12.84
C PRO A 53 25.80 -10.71 11.48
N ALA A 54 27.06 -11.14 11.35
CA ALA A 54 27.65 -11.47 10.04
C ALA A 54 27.46 -12.93 9.57
N THR A 55 26.91 -13.85 10.38
CA THR A 55 26.98 -15.30 10.08
C THR A 55 25.71 -15.94 9.52
N ASP A 56 24.59 -15.22 9.40
CA ASP A 56 23.28 -15.85 9.11
C ASP A 56 22.80 -15.74 7.65
N THR A 57 23.58 -15.12 6.76
CA THR A 57 23.15 -14.81 5.38
C THR A 57 23.39 -15.95 4.38
N ALA A 58 24.24 -16.94 4.71
CA ALA A 58 24.68 -17.95 3.74
C ALA A 58 23.78 -19.19 3.65
N ALA A 59 22.90 -19.46 4.63
CA ALA A 59 22.14 -20.71 4.70
C ALA A 59 20.71 -20.65 4.11
N ARG A 60 20.25 -19.49 3.62
CA ARG A 60 18.84 -19.29 3.18
C ARG A 60 18.58 -19.46 1.68
N GLN A 61 19.59 -19.73 0.86
CA GLN A 61 19.44 -19.86 -0.59
C GLN A 61 19.65 -21.31 -1.04
N SER A 62 18.78 -22.22 -0.62
CA SER A 62 18.52 -23.48 -1.31
C SER A 62 17.32 -24.16 -0.67
N GLU A 63 16.18 -24.18 -1.37
CA GLU A 63 15.02 -25.10 -1.24
C GLU A 63 13.63 -24.41 -1.38
N GLU A 64 13.42 -23.66 -2.46
CA GLU A 64 12.07 -23.37 -2.97
C GLU A 64 11.97 -23.72 -4.45
N ALA A 65 11.41 -24.89 -4.75
CA ALA A 65 10.86 -25.22 -6.07
C ALA A 65 9.59 -26.06 -5.86
N GLY A 66 8.42 -25.40 -5.97
CA GLY A 66 7.11 -26.03 -5.73
C GLY A 66 5.88 -25.10 -5.79
N SER A 67 5.83 -24.19 -6.78
CA SER A 67 4.67 -23.60 -7.48
C SER A 67 3.39 -23.22 -6.70
N VAL A 68 3.43 -22.10 -5.97
CA VAL A 68 2.33 -21.11 -5.90
C VAL A 68 2.99 -19.73 -5.94
N ILE A 69 2.79 -18.97 -7.02
CA ILE A 69 3.59 -17.77 -7.32
C ILE A 69 3.11 -16.58 -6.46
N HIS A 70 3.93 -16.14 -5.51
CA HIS A 70 3.66 -14.99 -4.65
C HIS A 70 3.81 -13.66 -5.41
N ASN A 71 2.96 -12.67 -5.10
CA ASN A 71 3.02 -11.35 -5.72
C ASN A 71 3.99 -10.42 -4.95
N HIS A 72 5.30 -10.59 -5.14
CA HIS A 72 6.33 -9.94 -4.31
C HIS A 72 6.56 -8.44 -4.58
N ALA A 73 5.80 -7.79 -5.48
CA ALA A 73 5.90 -6.35 -5.73
C ALA A 73 5.21 -5.47 -4.67
N VAL A 74 4.32 -6.05 -3.85
CA VAL A 74 3.61 -5.38 -2.77
C VAL A 74 3.82 -6.20 -1.50
N GLY A 75 4.30 -5.57 -0.43
CA GLY A 75 4.48 -6.26 0.86
C GLY A 75 3.20 -6.96 1.32
N GLU A 76 3.36 -8.15 1.92
CA GLU A 76 2.23 -8.99 2.37
C GLU A 76 1.34 -8.27 3.38
N THR A 77 1.95 -7.42 4.23
CA THR A 77 1.24 -6.60 5.20
C THR A 77 0.81 -5.26 4.58
N PRO A 78 -0.47 -4.86 4.73
CA PRO A 78 -0.92 -3.53 4.35
C PRO A 78 -0.09 -2.46 5.05
N TRP A 79 0.43 -1.51 4.27
CA TRP A 79 1.21 -0.42 4.82
C TRP A 79 0.29 0.66 5.37
N PHE A 80 0.28 0.81 6.69
CA PHE A 80 -0.41 1.88 7.40
C PHE A 80 0.61 2.79 8.07
N GLN A 81 0.32 4.10 8.08
CA GLN A 81 1.09 5.10 8.81
C GLN A 81 0.22 5.76 9.87
N CYS A 82 0.67 5.72 11.14
CA CYS A 82 0.05 6.46 12.23
C CYS A 82 0.43 7.95 12.16
N LEU A 83 -0.54 8.84 12.34
CA LEU A 83 -0.35 10.31 12.39
C LEU A 83 -0.41 10.87 13.83
N GLY A 84 -0.12 10.04 14.83
CA GLY A 84 -0.22 10.38 16.25
C GLY A 84 -1.19 9.44 17.00
N SER A 85 -1.30 9.61 18.32
CA SER A 85 -2.07 8.71 19.20
C SER A 85 -3.59 8.82 19.05
N THR A 86 -4.09 9.92 18.46
CA THR A 86 -5.52 10.21 18.32
C THR A 86 -6.03 10.14 16.87
N ALA A 87 -5.12 10.06 15.89
CA ALA A 87 -5.47 10.04 14.47
C ALA A 87 -5.61 8.60 13.95
N LEU A 88 -6.60 8.36 13.09
CA LEU A 88 -6.74 7.08 12.41
C LEU A 88 -5.51 6.82 11.52
N PRO A 89 -4.99 5.58 11.49
CA PRO A 89 -3.87 5.24 10.64
C PRO A 89 -4.27 5.39 9.17
N ILE A 90 -3.39 5.99 8.37
CA ILE A 90 -3.60 6.18 6.94
C ILE A 90 -3.00 5.02 6.17
N TYR A 91 -3.79 4.42 5.29
CA TYR A 91 -3.31 3.40 4.35
C TYR A 91 -2.45 4.05 3.25
N ILE A 92 -1.24 3.52 3.06
CA ILE A 92 -0.30 3.92 2.01
C ILE A 92 -0.26 2.82 0.95
N SER A 93 -0.59 3.21 -0.28
CA SER A 93 -0.65 2.29 -1.40
C SER A 93 0.65 2.31 -2.19
N GLU A 94 1.23 1.14 -2.46
CA GLU A 94 2.46 0.96 -3.25
C GLU A 94 2.30 1.44 -4.72
N ALA A 95 1.06 1.60 -5.18
CA ALA A 95 0.76 2.19 -6.49
C ALA A 95 1.03 3.72 -6.54
N ALA A 96 1.09 4.41 -5.39
CA ALA A 96 1.39 5.84 -5.37
C ALA A 96 2.89 6.12 -5.59
N CYS A 97 3.22 7.15 -6.38
CA CYS A 97 4.63 7.53 -6.63
C CYS A 97 5.35 7.96 -5.33
N THR A 98 4.64 8.58 -4.38
CA THR A 98 5.21 8.98 -3.09
C THR A 98 5.56 7.78 -2.21
N ALA A 99 4.76 6.71 -2.26
CA ALA A 99 5.05 5.45 -1.60
C ALA A 99 6.29 4.78 -2.20
N PHE A 100 6.37 4.74 -3.54
CA PHE A 100 7.54 4.26 -4.27
C PHE A 100 8.81 5.04 -3.90
N ALA A 101 8.74 6.37 -3.77
CA ALA A 101 9.86 7.18 -3.32
C ALA A 101 10.34 6.81 -1.90
N THR A 102 9.41 6.54 -0.98
CA THR A 102 9.77 6.07 0.37
C THR A 102 10.41 4.68 0.33
N ARG A 103 9.90 3.74 -0.48
CA ARG A 103 10.55 2.43 -0.69
C ARG A 103 11.96 2.55 -1.25
N LEU A 104 12.16 3.48 -2.18
CA LEU A 104 13.49 3.80 -2.70
C LEU A 104 14.40 4.32 -1.59
N CYS A 105 13.95 5.26 -0.75
CA CYS A 105 14.74 5.72 0.41
C CYS A 105 15.12 4.58 1.36
N GLN A 106 14.16 3.72 1.74
CA GLN A 106 14.40 2.55 2.59
C GLN A 106 15.44 1.61 1.96
N SER A 107 15.35 1.38 0.65
CA SER A 107 16.32 0.56 -0.10
C SER A 107 17.72 1.17 -0.12
N LEU A 108 17.82 2.51 -0.17
CA LEU A 108 19.10 3.22 -0.19
C LEU A 108 19.81 3.24 1.17
N ARG A 109 19.07 3.35 2.27
CA ARG A 109 19.63 3.44 3.63
C ARG A 109 19.78 2.09 4.34
N GLY A 110 19.17 1.02 3.81
CA GLY A 110 19.32 -0.35 4.33
C GLY A 110 18.27 -0.73 5.39
N PRO A 111 18.20 -2.03 5.75
CA PRO A 111 17.11 -2.63 6.52
C PRO A 111 16.99 -2.11 7.97
N ASP A 112 18.05 -1.52 8.54
CA ASP A 112 18.07 -1.04 9.92
C ASP A 112 17.61 0.42 10.06
N SER A 113 17.33 1.09 8.96
CA SER A 113 17.02 2.53 8.93
C SER A 113 15.51 2.79 8.73
N SER A 114 14.83 3.16 9.82
CA SER A 114 13.42 3.52 9.73
C SER A 114 13.25 4.83 8.97
N THR A 115 12.84 4.75 7.70
CA THR A 115 12.49 5.95 6.91
C THR A 115 10.98 6.09 6.89
N PRO A 116 10.39 6.99 7.72
CA PRO A 116 8.96 7.17 7.74
C PRO A 116 8.47 7.73 6.40
N HIS A 117 7.31 7.25 5.96
CA HIS A 117 6.63 7.84 4.82
C HIS A 117 6.30 9.31 5.08
N LEU A 118 6.39 10.14 4.05
CA LEU A 118 5.89 11.51 4.09
C LEU A 118 4.42 11.48 3.69
N PRO A 119 3.48 11.70 4.62
CA PRO A 119 2.08 11.82 4.24
C PRO A 119 1.88 13.09 3.40
N ARG A 120 0.90 13.05 2.49
CA ARG A 120 0.51 14.21 1.70
C ARG A 120 -0.17 15.25 2.58
N TRP A 121 0.60 16.22 3.06
CA TRP A 121 0.17 17.28 3.97
C TRP A 121 0.15 18.69 3.35
N ARG A 122 0.76 18.87 2.18
CA ARG A 122 0.83 20.18 1.50
C ARG A 122 -0.43 20.42 0.67
N TYR A 123 -1.57 20.60 1.32
CA TYR A 123 -2.83 20.95 0.69
C TYR A 123 -3.43 22.19 1.35
N THR A 124 -4.38 22.87 0.68
CA THR A 124 -5.11 23.97 1.31
C THR A 124 -5.94 23.44 2.46
N ASP A 125 -5.61 23.88 3.68
CA ASP A 125 -6.22 23.40 4.91
C ASP A 125 -7.70 23.80 5.05
N GLU A 126 -8.39 23.11 5.94
CA GLU A 126 -9.80 23.35 6.26
C GLU A 126 -10.03 24.79 6.72
N SER A 127 -9.16 25.34 7.58
CA SER A 127 -9.28 26.70 8.12
C SER A 127 -9.23 27.79 7.05
N THR A 128 -8.39 27.63 6.02
CA THR A 128 -8.32 28.55 4.88
C THR A 128 -9.62 28.50 4.08
N LEU A 129 -10.13 27.28 3.82
CA LEU A 129 -11.41 27.12 3.14
C LEU A 129 -12.58 27.67 3.97
N GLU A 130 -12.58 27.49 5.28
CA GLU A 130 -13.57 28.05 6.20
C GLU A 130 -13.60 29.58 6.20
N THR A 131 -12.42 30.19 6.17
CA THR A 131 -12.29 31.65 6.04
C THR A 131 -12.89 32.12 4.70
N LEU A 132 -12.64 31.38 3.62
CA LEU A 132 -13.17 31.68 2.30
C LEU A 132 -14.67 31.38 2.17
N PHE A 133 -15.23 30.40 2.90
CA PHE A 133 -16.67 30.12 2.91
C PHE A 133 -17.48 31.32 3.41
N ASN A 134 -16.93 32.06 4.38
CA ASN A 134 -17.57 33.23 4.96
C ASN A 134 -17.35 34.51 4.12
N THR A 135 -16.52 34.44 3.08
CA THR A 135 -16.28 35.57 2.18
C THR A 135 -17.41 35.66 1.17
N GLU A 136 -18.08 36.81 1.09
CA GLU A 136 -19.10 37.03 0.07
C GLU A 136 -18.43 37.20 -1.30
N VAL A 137 -18.68 36.24 -2.20
CA VAL A 137 -18.15 36.26 -3.57
C VAL A 137 -19.24 36.70 -4.53
N GLN A 138 -19.00 37.81 -5.22
CA GLN A 138 -19.92 38.37 -6.21
C GLN A 138 -19.71 37.73 -7.59
N TRP A 139 -20.75 37.80 -8.42
CA TRP A 139 -20.61 37.42 -9.82
C TRP A 139 -19.68 38.42 -10.55
N PRO A 140 -18.75 37.95 -11.39
CA PRO A 140 -17.89 38.84 -12.18
C PRO A 140 -18.70 39.61 -13.24
N SER A 141 -18.10 40.62 -13.87
CA SER A 141 -18.73 41.28 -15.03
C SER A 141 -18.97 40.27 -16.16
N LEU A 142 -19.99 40.46 -17.01
CA LEU A 142 -20.31 39.51 -18.10
C LEU A 142 -19.10 39.21 -19.01
N VAL A 143 -18.29 40.24 -19.30
CA VAL A 143 -17.09 40.07 -20.14
C VAL A 143 -16.07 39.17 -19.44
N TYR A 144 -15.82 39.42 -18.15
CA TYR A 144 -14.88 38.62 -17.36
C TYR A 144 -15.41 37.20 -17.10
N ALA A 145 -16.70 37.04 -16.80
CA ALA A 145 -17.36 35.75 -16.67
C ALA A 145 -17.22 34.90 -17.94
N LYS A 146 -17.46 35.51 -19.12
CA LYS A 146 -17.28 34.85 -20.42
C LYS A 146 -15.83 34.46 -20.66
N LEU A 147 -14.87 35.29 -20.27
CA LEU A 147 -13.45 34.96 -20.35
C LEU A 147 -13.14 33.73 -19.50
N LEU A 148 -13.46 33.77 -18.21
CA LEU A 148 -13.19 32.67 -17.27
C LEU A 148 -13.81 31.35 -17.73
N VAL A 149 -15.09 31.37 -18.13
CA VAL A 149 -15.77 30.16 -18.65
C VAL A 149 -15.09 29.67 -19.92
N LYS A 150 -14.78 30.54 -20.90
CA LYS A 150 -14.09 30.12 -22.12
C LYS A 150 -12.70 29.54 -21.81
N THR A 151 -11.96 30.13 -20.89
CA THR A 151 -10.65 29.61 -20.45
C THR A 151 -10.81 28.23 -19.82
N ALA A 152 -11.73 28.07 -18.86
CA ALA A 152 -11.99 26.78 -18.21
C ALA A 152 -12.34 25.70 -19.25
N LEU A 153 -13.28 25.97 -20.14
CA LEU A 153 -13.70 25.03 -21.19
C LEU A 153 -12.57 24.71 -22.16
N GLY A 154 -11.75 25.70 -22.53
CA GLY A 154 -10.63 25.52 -23.46
C GLY A 154 -9.52 24.63 -22.91
N HIS A 155 -9.34 24.59 -21.59
CA HIS A 155 -8.32 23.76 -20.94
C HIS A 155 -8.84 22.39 -20.48
N VAL A 156 -10.08 22.31 -20.04
CA VAL A 156 -10.62 21.10 -19.42
C VAL A 156 -11.31 20.19 -20.44
N ASN A 157 -12.24 20.72 -21.24
CA ASN A 157 -13.09 19.89 -22.11
C ASN A 157 -12.35 19.01 -23.12
N PRO A 158 -11.21 19.43 -23.72
CA PRO A 158 -10.49 18.56 -24.64
C PRO A 158 -9.98 17.28 -23.99
N ALA A 159 -9.61 17.33 -22.70
CA ALA A 159 -9.15 16.16 -21.95
C ALA A 159 -10.27 15.42 -21.23
N PHE A 160 -11.19 16.17 -20.63
CA PHE A 160 -12.34 15.65 -19.90
C PHE A 160 -13.55 16.50 -20.26
N HIS A 161 -14.47 15.96 -21.05
CA HIS A 161 -15.75 16.62 -21.34
C HIS A 161 -16.55 16.75 -20.04
N LEU A 162 -16.52 17.93 -19.41
CA LEU A 162 -17.20 18.17 -18.13
C LEU A 162 -18.51 18.92 -18.28
N VAL A 163 -18.69 19.72 -19.33
CA VAL A 163 -19.94 20.45 -19.62
C VAL A 163 -20.09 20.70 -21.12
N LEU A 164 -21.32 20.95 -21.58
CA LEU A 164 -21.58 21.38 -22.96
C LEU A 164 -21.11 22.81 -23.21
N ARG A 165 -20.28 23.03 -24.23
CA ARG A 165 -19.63 24.32 -24.50
C ARG A 165 -20.61 25.44 -24.85
N LYS A 166 -21.38 25.28 -25.93
CA LYS A 166 -22.35 26.28 -26.40
C LYS A 166 -23.44 26.53 -25.36
N GLU A 167 -24.10 25.48 -24.88
CA GLU A 167 -25.19 25.59 -23.91
C GLU A 167 -24.75 26.29 -22.62
N THR A 168 -23.57 25.97 -22.08
CA THR A 168 -23.06 26.64 -20.88
C THR A 168 -22.80 28.14 -21.11
N LEU A 169 -22.40 28.55 -22.32
CA LEU A 169 -22.20 29.96 -22.65
C LEU A 169 -23.54 30.70 -22.90
N ASP A 170 -24.50 30.02 -23.52
CA ASP A 170 -25.83 30.57 -23.79
C ASP A 170 -26.61 30.76 -22.48
N VAL A 171 -26.57 29.77 -21.57
CA VAL A 171 -27.16 29.88 -20.23
C VAL A 171 -26.49 30.99 -19.43
N LEU A 172 -25.16 31.14 -19.51
CA LEU A 172 -24.45 32.25 -18.86
C LEU A 172 -24.98 33.59 -19.38
N HIS A 173 -25.14 33.73 -20.69
CA HIS A 173 -25.64 34.96 -21.27
C HIS A 173 -27.07 35.24 -20.82
N GLY A 174 -27.94 34.22 -20.78
CA GLY A 174 -29.31 34.32 -20.28
C GLY A 174 -29.41 34.77 -18.83
N ILE A 175 -28.55 34.24 -17.95
CA ILE A 175 -28.48 34.64 -16.53
C ILE A 175 -28.23 36.15 -16.40
N TYR A 176 -27.26 36.70 -17.15
CA TYR A 176 -26.96 38.13 -17.08
C TYR A 176 -28.01 39.01 -17.76
N GLN A 177 -28.72 38.51 -18.78
CA GLN A 177 -29.81 39.26 -19.42
C GLN A 177 -31.05 39.35 -18.52
N ARG A 178 -31.35 38.29 -17.77
CA ARG A 178 -32.55 38.18 -16.93
C ARG A 178 -32.29 38.49 -15.45
N GLU A 179 -31.04 38.73 -15.08
CA GLU A 179 -30.57 38.94 -13.71
C GLU A 179 -30.87 37.77 -12.75
N GLU A 180 -30.87 36.53 -13.28
CA GLU A 180 -31.23 35.30 -12.54
C GLU A 180 -30.03 34.66 -11.82
N PHE A 181 -29.38 35.40 -10.92
CA PHE A 181 -28.12 34.98 -10.27
C PHE A 181 -28.26 34.02 -9.08
N ASP A 182 -29.50 33.77 -8.63
CA ASP A 182 -29.78 33.12 -7.34
C ASP A 182 -30.16 31.64 -7.42
N ASN A 183 -30.24 31.06 -8.62
CA ASN A 183 -30.44 29.62 -8.76
C ASN A 183 -29.24 28.86 -8.14
N PRO A 184 -29.41 28.08 -7.07
CA PRO A 184 -28.27 27.50 -6.33
C PRO A 184 -27.44 26.53 -7.17
N GLY A 185 -28.09 25.71 -8.01
CA GLY A 185 -27.42 24.72 -8.84
C GLY A 185 -26.58 25.37 -9.95
N LEU A 186 -27.13 26.39 -10.62
CA LEU A 186 -26.39 27.16 -11.63
C LEU A 186 -25.27 27.97 -10.96
N LYS A 187 -25.53 28.61 -9.82
CA LYS A 187 -24.53 29.37 -9.07
C LYS A 187 -23.35 28.47 -8.66
N CYS A 188 -23.62 27.26 -8.19
CA CYS A 188 -22.58 26.26 -7.90
C CYS A 188 -21.74 25.93 -9.16
N LYS A 189 -22.39 25.57 -10.27
CA LYS A 189 -21.73 25.25 -11.54
C LYS A 189 -20.85 26.39 -12.06
N TYR A 190 -21.38 27.62 -12.10
CA TYR A 190 -20.66 28.77 -12.63
C TYR A 190 -19.54 29.24 -11.72
N PHE A 191 -19.72 29.21 -10.41
CA PHE A 191 -18.60 29.48 -9.49
C PHE A 191 -17.50 28.42 -9.62
N ALA A 192 -17.83 27.14 -9.79
CA ALA A 192 -16.82 26.12 -10.09
C ALA A 192 -16.10 26.40 -11.42
N LEU A 193 -16.82 26.83 -12.47
CA LEU A 193 -16.21 27.26 -13.74
C LEU A 193 -15.32 28.49 -13.59
N PHE A 194 -15.74 29.50 -12.82
CA PHE A 194 -14.93 30.70 -12.56
C PHE A 194 -13.67 30.35 -11.79
N ALA A 195 -13.76 29.46 -10.80
CA ALA A 195 -12.61 28.98 -10.05
C ALA A 195 -11.57 28.35 -11.00
N VAL A 196 -11.99 27.39 -11.83
CA VAL A 196 -11.10 26.75 -12.83
C VAL A 196 -10.58 27.78 -13.85
N GLY A 197 -11.43 28.71 -14.28
CA GLY A 197 -11.07 29.78 -15.19
C GLY A 197 -9.96 30.67 -14.63
N GLU A 198 -10.06 31.08 -13.37
CA GLU A 198 -9.05 31.91 -12.70
C GLU A 198 -7.74 31.16 -12.52
N ALA A 199 -7.79 29.89 -12.11
CA ALA A 199 -6.60 29.04 -11.98
C ALA A 199 -5.78 28.92 -13.27
N PHE A 200 -6.42 29.05 -14.44
CA PHE A 200 -5.74 29.07 -15.75
C PHE A 200 -5.49 30.47 -16.33
N SER A 201 -6.20 31.51 -15.87
CA SER A 201 -6.14 32.86 -16.46
C SER A 201 -5.07 33.76 -15.82
N THR A 202 -4.71 33.54 -14.56
CA THR A 202 -3.80 34.45 -13.87
C THR A 202 -2.35 34.23 -14.28
N VAL A 203 -1.75 35.27 -14.89
CA VAL A 203 -0.30 35.47 -14.87
C VAL A 203 0.10 35.68 -13.41
N TYR A 204 1.07 34.91 -12.94
CA TYR A 204 1.56 34.88 -11.56
C TYR A 204 1.77 36.29 -10.99
N ASP A 205 0.87 36.74 -10.09
CA ASP A 205 1.06 37.96 -9.31
C ASP A 205 1.69 37.59 -7.97
N THR A 206 2.98 37.90 -7.81
CA THR A 206 3.77 37.66 -6.60
C THR A 206 3.32 38.51 -5.41
N SER A 207 2.42 39.48 -5.59
CA SER A 207 2.05 40.45 -4.56
C SER A 207 0.91 40.01 -3.64
N ASN A 208 0.11 38.99 -3.99
CA ASN A 208 -1.03 38.50 -3.21
C ASN A 208 -0.84 37.03 -2.77
N THR A 209 -0.40 36.82 -1.53
CA THR A 209 0.34 35.61 -1.13
C THR A 209 -0.37 34.61 -0.20
N SER A 210 -1.71 34.59 -0.07
CA SER A 210 -2.33 33.60 0.85
C SER A 210 -3.09 32.43 0.20
N ALA A 211 -3.73 32.59 -0.96
CA ALA A 211 -4.60 31.55 -1.53
C ALA A 211 -4.44 31.37 -3.04
N MET A 212 -4.65 30.15 -3.52
CA MET A 212 -4.56 29.81 -4.94
C MET A 212 -5.70 30.51 -5.72
N PRO A 213 -5.44 31.10 -6.91
CA PRO A 213 -6.46 31.79 -7.69
C PRO A 213 -7.75 30.97 -7.90
N GLY A 214 -8.91 31.60 -7.78
CA GLY A 214 -10.20 30.89 -7.82
C GLY A 214 -10.61 30.18 -6.53
N SER A 215 -9.78 30.15 -5.47
CA SER A 215 -10.14 29.46 -4.21
C SER A 215 -11.39 30.03 -3.55
N ALA A 216 -11.65 31.33 -3.69
CA ALA A 216 -12.86 31.96 -3.18
C ALA A 216 -14.12 31.45 -3.91
N TYR A 217 -14.09 31.40 -5.25
CA TYR A 217 -15.18 30.81 -6.03
C TYR A 217 -15.36 29.31 -5.74
N PHE A 218 -14.27 28.56 -5.59
CA PHE A 218 -14.32 27.14 -5.22
C PHE A 218 -14.97 26.94 -3.85
N ALA A 219 -14.53 27.68 -2.83
CA ALA A 219 -15.12 27.61 -1.49
C ALA A 219 -16.62 27.96 -1.56
N ARG A 220 -16.98 29.04 -2.26
CA ARG A 220 -18.38 29.40 -2.40
C ARG A 220 -19.21 28.32 -3.10
N ALA A 221 -18.70 27.73 -4.18
CA ALA A 221 -19.36 26.63 -4.87
C ALA A 221 -19.51 25.37 -3.99
N MET A 222 -18.47 24.98 -3.24
CA MET A 222 -18.52 23.88 -2.26
C MET A 222 -19.58 24.14 -1.18
N SER A 223 -19.76 25.38 -0.73
CA SER A 223 -20.79 25.74 0.26
C SER A 223 -22.23 25.56 -0.24
N LEU A 224 -22.44 25.44 -1.56
CA LEU A 224 -23.75 25.25 -2.17
C LEU A 224 -24.13 23.77 -2.34
N LEU A 225 -23.21 22.83 -2.06
CA LEU A 225 -23.43 21.37 -2.18
C LEU A 225 -24.12 20.73 -0.95
N GLN A 226 -24.71 21.52 -0.04
CA GLN A 226 -25.12 21.06 1.30
C GLN A 226 -26.17 19.94 1.31
N ILE A 227 -26.91 19.74 0.22
CA ILE A 227 -27.95 18.72 0.12
C ILE A 227 -27.65 17.82 -1.08
N ILE A 228 -27.42 16.54 -0.81
CA ILE A 228 -27.33 15.52 -1.87
C ILE A 228 -28.75 15.30 -2.40
N PRO A 229 -29.03 15.56 -3.69
CA PRO A 229 -30.37 15.39 -4.23
C PRO A 229 -30.70 13.89 -4.39
N GLU A 230 -31.92 13.51 -4.00
CA GLU A 230 -32.47 12.16 -4.25
C GLU A 230 -32.47 11.83 -5.75
N ARG A 231 -32.79 12.83 -6.59
CA ARG A 231 -32.68 12.74 -8.06
C ARG A 231 -31.74 13.82 -8.57
N PRO A 232 -30.46 13.50 -8.82
CA PRO A 232 -29.50 14.47 -9.31
C PRO A 232 -29.87 14.93 -10.73
N SER A 233 -29.63 16.20 -11.03
CA SER A 233 -29.64 16.70 -12.41
C SER A 233 -28.23 16.66 -13.00
N MET A 234 -28.10 16.79 -14.33
CA MET A 234 -26.79 16.87 -14.98
C MET A 234 -25.92 17.98 -14.38
N ASN A 235 -26.51 19.15 -14.10
CA ASN A 235 -25.81 20.26 -13.43
C ASN A 235 -25.15 19.85 -12.10
N HIS A 236 -25.73 18.93 -11.33
CA HIS A 236 -25.12 18.44 -10.09
C HIS A 236 -23.85 17.62 -10.37
N ILE A 237 -23.91 16.70 -11.33
CA ILE A 237 -22.76 15.88 -11.74
C ILE A 237 -21.65 16.76 -12.31
N GLU A 238 -21.99 17.67 -13.21
CA GLU A 238 -21.05 18.62 -13.81
C GLU A 238 -20.38 19.51 -12.73
N SER A 239 -21.15 20.00 -11.75
CA SER A 239 -20.60 20.81 -10.65
C SER A 239 -19.61 20.01 -9.80
N LEU A 240 -19.96 18.77 -9.43
CA LEU A 240 -19.05 17.88 -8.69
C LEU A 240 -17.76 17.62 -9.46
N LEU A 241 -17.85 17.39 -10.77
CA LEU A 241 -16.68 17.16 -11.62
C LEU A 241 -15.78 18.40 -11.73
N LEU A 242 -16.35 19.59 -11.91
CA LEU A 242 -15.61 20.84 -11.94
C LEU A 242 -14.91 21.13 -10.61
N LEU A 243 -15.59 20.88 -9.49
CA LEU A 243 -15.01 21.02 -8.16
C LEU A 243 -13.91 20.00 -7.89
N ALA A 244 -14.12 18.75 -8.31
CA ALA A 244 -13.10 17.71 -8.22
C ALA A 244 -11.87 18.08 -9.04
N TYR A 245 -12.07 18.64 -10.24
CA TYR A 245 -11.00 19.16 -11.09
C TYR A 245 -10.25 20.29 -10.43
N PHE A 246 -10.93 21.22 -9.76
CA PHE A 246 -10.28 22.31 -9.06
C PHE A 246 -9.45 21.84 -7.85
N CYS A 247 -9.87 20.77 -7.16
CA CYS A 247 -9.14 20.21 -6.01
C CYS A 247 -7.67 19.85 -6.34
N GLN A 248 -7.32 19.60 -7.61
CA GLN A 248 -5.94 19.34 -8.01
C GLN A 248 -5.01 20.55 -7.79
N PHE A 249 -5.51 21.77 -8.00
CA PHE A 249 -4.72 23.00 -7.88
C PHE A 249 -4.42 23.34 -6.41
N ILE A 250 -5.29 22.92 -5.51
CA ILE A 250 -5.12 23.05 -4.04
C ILE A 250 -4.57 21.77 -3.40
N ASN A 251 -4.09 20.82 -4.20
CA ASN A 251 -3.54 19.52 -3.80
C ASN A 251 -4.44 18.67 -2.87
N ARG A 252 -5.77 18.89 -2.89
CA ARG A 252 -6.75 18.14 -2.08
C ARG A 252 -7.24 16.86 -2.80
N PHE A 253 -6.34 15.93 -3.09
CA PHE A 253 -6.65 14.70 -3.85
C PHE A 253 -7.69 13.78 -3.20
N HIS A 254 -7.73 13.70 -1.87
CA HIS A 254 -8.77 12.93 -1.18
C HIS A 254 -10.15 13.55 -1.41
N SER A 255 -10.27 14.87 -1.36
CA SER A 255 -11.51 15.59 -1.71
C SER A 255 -11.87 15.37 -3.18
N ALA A 256 -10.90 15.45 -4.10
CA ALA A 256 -11.11 15.17 -5.52
C ALA A 256 -11.67 13.74 -5.75
N TYR A 257 -11.05 12.74 -5.12
CA TYR A 257 -11.49 11.34 -5.19
C TYR A 257 -12.92 11.15 -4.68
N LEU A 258 -13.28 11.76 -3.54
CA LEU A 258 -14.64 11.69 -3.00
C LEU A 258 -15.67 12.38 -3.91
N LEU A 259 -15.33 13.54 -4.48
CA LEU A 259 -16.20 14.28 -5.40
C LEU A 259 -16.42 13.50 -6.71
N VAL A 260 -15.37 12.89 -7.28
CA VAL A 260 -15.50 11.98 -8.44
C VAL A 260 -16.34 10.76 -8.08
N GLY A 261 -16.14 10.16 -6.90
CA GLY A 261 -16.95 9.03 -6.43
C GLY A 261 -18.43 9.39 -6.23
N ASN A 262 -18.72 10.60 -5.76
CA ASN A 262 -20.08 11.12 -5.68
C ASN A 262 -20.68 11.31 -7.08
N ALA A 263 -19.94 11.92 -8.01
CA ALA A 263 -20.37 12.08 -9.40
C ALA A 263 -20.66 10.71 -10.05
N LEU A 264 -19.82 9.69 -9.79
CA LEU A 264 -20.00 8.33 -10.24
C LEU A 264 -21.29 7.71 -9.68
N ARG A 265 -21.51 7.77 -8.36
CA ARG A 265 -22.74 7.22 -7.74
C ARG A 265 -24.02 7.91 -8.20
N LEU A 266 -23.99 9.23 -8.36
CA LEU A 266 -25.11 9.99 -8.93
C LEU A 266 -25.35 9.66 -10.41
N SER A 267 -24.28 9.38 -11.16
CA SER A 267 -24.38 8.95 -12.56
C SER A 267 -24.97 7.55 -12.67
N LEU A 268 -24.60 6.63 -11.76
CA LEU A 268 -25.18 5.30 -11.67
C LEU A 268 -26.67 5.35 -11.32
N SER A 269 -27.10 6.20 -10.39
CA SER A 269 -28.53 6.32 -10.05
C SER A 269 -29.38 6.88 -11.20
N LEU A 270 -28.77 7.59 -12.15
CA LEU A 270 -29.41 8.06 -13.38
C LEU A 270 -29.22 7.12 -14.59
N GLY A 271 -28.52 5.99 -14.40
CA GLY A 271 -28.22 5.03 -15.47
C GLY A 271 -27.32 5.57 -16.57
N LEU A 272 -26.38 6.47 -16.25
CA LEU A 272 -25.40 6.99 -17.23
C LEU A 272 -24.42 5.91 -17.70
N ASN A 273 -24.32 4.76 -17.00
CA ASN A 273 -23.54 3.59 -17.39
C ASN A 273 -24.24 2.69 -18.42
N TYR A 274 -25.42 3.08 -18.92
CA TYR A 274 -26.13 2.43 -20.01
C TYR A 274 -26.42 3.41 -21.15
N ASN A 275 -26.39 2.91 -22.39
CA ASN A 275 -26.92 3.66 -23.53
C ASN A 275 -28.43 3.86 -23.38
N VAL A 276 -28.89 5.10 -23.59
CA VAL A 276 -30.32 5.39 -23.66
C VAL A 276 -30.89 4.71 -24.92
N PRO A 277 -32.04 4.01 -24.86
CA PRO A 277 -32.65 3.43 -26.05
C PRO A 277 -33.00 4.46 -27.14
N GLN A 278 -33.02 4.05 -28.41
CA GLN A 278 -33.33 4.95 -29.53
C GLN A 278 -34.81 5.40 -29.56
N ASN A 279 -35.71 4.62 -28.97
CA ASN A 279 -37.13 4.98 -28.86
C ASN A 279 -37.42 6.07 -27.81
N GLN A 280 -36.43 6.42 -26.99
CA GLN A 280 -36.49 7.59 -26.12
C GLN A 280 -36.04 8.81 -26.94
N ASN A 281 -36.96 9.76 -27.14
CA ASN A 281 -36.76 10.96 -27.95
C ASN A 281 -35.84 11.99 -27.26
N LEU A 282 -34.58 11.62 -27.04
CA LEU A 282 -33.52 12.48 -26.51
C LEU A 282 -32.74 13.12 -27.65
N HIS A 283 -32.44 14.42 -27.55
CA HIS A 283 -31.68 15.12 -28.59
C HIS A 283 -30.26 14.51 -28.74
N PRO A 284 -29.70 14.39 -29.96
CA PRO A 284 -28.38 13.77 -30.16
C PRO A 284 -27.26 14.40 -29.31
N VAL A 285 -27.30 15.72 -29.12
CA VAL A 285 -26.34 16.44 -28.25
C VAL A 285 -26.47 16.03 -26.78
N GLU A 286 -27.69 15.90 -26.25
CA GLU A 286 -27.88 15.48 -24.86
C GLU A 286 -27.46 14.03 -24.64
N ARG A 287 -27.73 13.16 -25.64
CA ARG A 287 -27.31 11.76 -25.63
C ARG A 287 -25.79 11.65 -25.58
N GLU A 288 -25.09 12.35 -26.46
CA GLU A 288 -23.62 12.36 -26.50
C GLU A 288 -23.02 13.00 -25.25
N HIS A 289 -23.65 14.04 -24.71
CA HIS A 289 -23.22 14.65 -23.47
C HIS A 289 -23.21 13.64 -22.30
N ARG A 290 -24.26 12.82 -22.17
CA ARG A 290 -24.34 11.75 -21.16
C ARG A 290 -23.20 10.74 -21.32
N VAL A 291 -22.94 10.30 -22.56
CA VAL A 291 -21.86 9.36 -22.89
C VAL A 291 -20.50 9.95 -22.50
N ARG A 292 -20.21 11.18 -22.92
CA ARG A 292 -18.93 11.83 -22.66
C ARG A 292 -18.71 12.15 -21.19
N ILE A 293 -19.76 12.52 -20.44
CA ILE A 293 -19.69 12.72 -18.99
C ILE A 293 -19.35 11.42 -18.26
N TRP A 294 -20.01 10.33 -18.63
CA TRP A 294 -19.72 9.01 -18.09
C TRP A 294 -18.23 8.64 -18.27
N TRP A 295 -17.71 8.80 -19.49
CA TRP A 295 -16.31 8.51 -19.77
C TRP A 295 -15.33 9.48 -19.11
N SER A 296 -15.70 10.75 -18.92
CA SER A 296 -14.92 11.68 -18.10
C SER A 296 -14.80 11.21 -16.65
N ILE A 297 -15.91 10.79 -16.03
CA ILE A 297 -15.90 10.23 -14.66
C ILE A 297 -14.99 8.99 -14.61
N TYR A 298 -15.15 8.08 -15.56
CA TYR A 298 -14.36 6.84 -15.67
C TYR A 298 -12.85 7.13 -15.76
N MET A 299 -12.45 8.08 -16.59
CA MET A 299 -11.04 8.46 -16.76
C MET A 299 -10.48 9.13 -15.49
N LEU A 300 -11.24 10.04 -14.87
CA LEU A 300 -10.81 10.73 -13.65
C LEU A 300 -10.62 9.75 -12.49
N ASP A 301 -11.55 8.80 -12.31
CA ASP A 301 -11.45 7.74 -11.29
C ASP A 301 -10.15 6.96 -11.41
N ARG A 302 -9.82 6.49 -12.62
CA ARG A 302 -8.63 5.66 -12.87
C ARG A 302 -7.33 6.45 -12.81
N PHE A 303 -7.25 7.62 -13.46
CA PHE A 303 -6.00 8.37 -13.51
C PHE A 303 -5.62 9.04 -12.20
N TRP A 304 -6.59 9.49 -11.42
CA TRP A 304 -6.31 10.10 -10.12
C TRP A 304 -6.26 9.04 -9.02
N GLY A 305 -7.11 8.02 -9.12
CA GLY A 305 -7.04 6.83 -8.27
C GLY A 305 -5.66 6.20 -8.31
N SER A 306 -5.07 5.96 -9.50
CA SER A 306 -3.74 5.34 -9.60
C SER A 306 -2.62 6.18 -8.97
N LYS A 307 -2.67 7.51 -9.12
CA LYS A 307 -1.64 8.43 -8.59
C LYS A 307 -1.70 8.55 -7.06
N ALA A 308 -2.87 8.38 -6.47
CA ALA A 308 -3.06 8.31 -5.02
C ALA A 308 -3.07 6.87 -4.47
N GLY A 309 -3.10 5.88 -5.36
CA GLY A 309 -3.16 4.45 -5.07
C GLY A 309 -4.49 3.95 -4.52
N PHE A 310 -5.61 4.60 -4.88
CA PHE A 310 -6.96 4.11 -4.62
C PHE A 310 -7.38 3.03 -5.63
N PRO A 311 -8.19 2.05 -5.23
CA PRO A 311 -8.78 1.08 -6.16
C PRO A 311 -9.79 1.76 -7.09
N VAL A 312 -10.04 1.14 -8.25
CA VAL A 312 -11.10 1.58 -9.17
C VAL A 312 -12.47 1.43 -8.52
N GLN A 313 -13.38 2.39 -8.76
CA GLN A 313 -14.70 2.41 -8.13
C GLN A 313 -15.76 1.60 -8.89
N ILE A 314 -15.53 1.28 -10.16
CA ILE A 314 -16.42 0.48 -11.00
C ILE A 314 -15.64 -0.48 -11.89
N HIS A 315 -16.12 -1.72 -11.99
CA HIS A 315 -15.56 -2.73 -12.90
C HIS A 315 -16.00 -2.47 -14.34
N ASP A 316 -15.15 -2.82 -15.30
CA ASP A 316 -15.44 -2.63 -16.72
C ASP A 316 -16.67 -3.46 -17.18
N ASP A 317 -16.93 -4.60 -16.51
CA ASP A 317 -18.08 -5.47 -16.80
C ASP A 317 -19.44 -4.81 -16.51
N ASP A 318 -19.47 -3.77 -15.66
CA ASP A 318 -20.67 -3.02 -15.30
C ASP A 318 -20.91 -1.78 -16.20
N VAL A 319 -20.10 -1.64 -17.26
CA VAL A 319 -20.15 -0.50 -18.19
C VAL A 319 -20.75 -0.93 -19.53
N HIS A 320 -21.91 -0.39 -19.85
CA HIS A 320 -22.68 -0.72 -21.06
C HIS A 320 -22.99 0.50 -21.92
N VAL A 321 -22.04 1.44 -21.97
CA VAL A 321 -22.13 2.70 -22.74
C VAL A 321 -21.16 2.64 -23.90
N ASP A 322 -21.59 3.16 -25.05
CA ASP A 322 -20.75 3.22 -26.25
C ASP A 322 -19.62 4.23 -26.09
N LEU A 323 -18.56 4.08 -26.87
CA LEU A 323 -17.47 5.06 -26.89
C LEU A 323 -17.96 6.39 -27.50
N PRO A 324 -17.37 7.56 -27.11
CA PRO A 324 -17.72 8.85 -27.67
C PRO A 324 -17.64 8.91 -29.20
N SER A 325 -18.67 9.45 -29.84
CA SER A 325 -18.79 9.46 -31.30
C SER A 325 -18.03 10.63 -31.94
N SER A 326 -17.22 10.34 -32.96
CA SER A 326 -16.53 11.37 -33.76
C SER A 326 -17.47 12.09 -34.72
N SER A 327 -18.48 11.41 -35.29
CA SER A 327 -19.41 12.01 -36.26
C SER A 327 -20.28 13.12 -35.67
N LEU A 328 -20.54 13.05 -34.35
CA LEU A 328 -21.27 14.09 -33.63
C LEU A 328 -20.40 15.33 -33.35
N SER A 329 -19.07 15.17 -33.28
CA SER A 329 -18.15 16.31 -33.20
C SER A 329 -18.17 17.13 -34.50
N ASP A 330 -18.29 16.46 -35.66
CA ASP A 330 -18.38 17.14 -36.96
C ASP A 330 -19.74 17.81 -37.17
N THR A 331 -20.82 17.17 -36.70
CA THR A 331 -22.19 17.68 -36.87
C THR A 331 -22.50 18.83 -35.90
N TYR A 332 -21.95 18.79 -34.67
CA TYR A 332 -22.19 19.77 -33.60
C TYR A 332 -20.86 20.32 -33.03
N PRO A 333 -20.02 20.97 -33.85
CA PRO A 333 -18.67 21.40 -33.45
C PRO A 333 -18.67 22.51 -32.37
N GLU A 334 -19.78 23.23 -32.22
CA GLU A 334 -19.99 24.18 -31.13
C GLU A 334 -20.12 23.54 -29.74
N HIS A 335 -20.48 22.25 -29.67
CA HIS A 335 -20.76 21.52 -28.43
C HIS A 335 -19.61 20.57 -28.08
N PHE A 336 -19.05 19.88 -29.07
CA PHE A 336 -18.08 18.81 -28.86
C PHE A 336 -16.76 19.05 -29.59
N SER A 337 -15.67 18.69 -28.92
CA SER A 337 -14.36 18.55 -29.56
C SER A 337 -14.23 17.16 -30.19
N ASP A 338 -13.28 16.99 -31.10
CA ASP A 338 -12.93 15.69 -31.67
C ASP A 338 -12.77 14.62 -30.56
N SER A 339 -13.44 13.48 -30.74
CA SER A 339 -13.44 12.40 -29.74
C SER A 339 -12.18 11.54 -29.80
N THR A 340 -11.38 11.64 -30.86
CA THR A 340 -10.20 10.79 -31.07
C THR A 340 -9.23 10.85 -29.89
N TYR A 341 -8.94 12.05 -29.39
CA TYR A 341 -8.10 12.23 -28.19
C TYR A 341 -8.73 11.61 -26.94
N GLN A 342 -10.04 11.80 -26.75
CA GLN A 342 -10.78 11.30 -25.59
C GLN A 342 -10.78 9.76 -25.57
N VAL A 343 -11.00 9.13 -26.73
CA VAL A 343 -10.99 7.67 -26.87
C VAL A 343 -9.59 7.10 -26.61
N ALA A 344 -8.55 7.70 -27.19
CA ALA A 344 -7.17 7.28 -26.92
C ALA A 344 -6.80 7.40 -25.44
N THR A 345 -7.26 8.47 -24.78
CA THR A 345 -7.06 8.71 -23.34
C THR A 345 -7.85 7.70 -22.49
N LEU A 346 -9.06 7.35 -22.89
CA LEU A 346 -9.90 6.35 -22.22
C LEU A 346 -9.23 4.96 -22.22
N ASP A 347 -8.66 4.55 -23.35
CA ASP A 347 -7.96 3.27 -23.44
C ASP A 347 -6.74 3.22 -22.52
N LEU A 348 -5.97 4.31 -22.41
CA LEU A 348 -4.92 4.42 -21.39
C LEU A 348 -5.49 4.35 -19.97
N ALA A 349 -6.64 5.00 -19.71
CA ALA A 349 -7.26 4.96 -18.38
C ALA A 349 -7.62 3.53 -17.98
N ARG A 350 -8.17 2.75 -18.92
CA ARG A 350 -8.47 1.33 -18.74
C ARG A 350 -7.20 0.54 -18.40
N ILE A 351 -6.13 0.74 -19.17
CA ILE A 351 -4.84 0.09 -18.91
C ILE A 351 -4.30 0.45 -17.53
N VAL A 352 -4.34 1.72 -17.12
CA VAL A 352 -3.91 2.17 -15.78
C VAL A 352 -4.70 1.49 -14.67
N GLY A 353 -6.03 1.40 -14.81
CA GLY A 353 -6.88 0.69 -13.87
C GLY A 353 -6.51 -0.79 -13.76
N ASN A 354 -6.24 -1.44 -14.90
CA ASN A 354 -5.73 -2.81 -14.94
C ASN A 354 -4.35 -2.91 -14.28
N THR A 355 -3.41 -1.99 -14.54
CA THR A 355 -2.09 -1.99 -13.90
C THR A 355 -2.21 -1.94 -12.37
N THR A 356 -3.05 -1.07 -11.81
CA THR A 356 -3.27 -1.02 -10.36
C THR A 356 -3.86 -2.33 -9.81
N ARG A 357 -4.76 -2.97 -10.55
CA ARG A 357 -5.39 -4.24 -10.16
C ARG A 357 -4.47 -5.46 -10.31
N GLU A 358 -3.65 -5.50 -11.35
CA GLU A 358 -2.83 -6.68 -11.69
C GLU A 358 -1.45 -6.62 -11.05
N ILE A 359 -0.79 -5.45 -10.97
CA ILE A 359 0.57 -5.33 -10.43
C ILE A 359 0.54 -5.05 -8.93
N TYR A 360 -0.31 -4.11 -8.51
CA TYR A 360 -0.33 -3.60 -7.13
C TYR A 360 -1.39 -4.27 -6.24
N THR A 361 -1.79 -5.50 -6.58
CA THR A 361 -2.71 -6.32 -5.78
C THR A 361 -2.00 -7.12 -4.70
N ARG A 362 -2.65 -7.28 -3.54
CA ARG A 362 -2.21 -8.23 -2.49
C ARG A 362 -2.87 -9.60 -2.60
N LYS A 363 -3.83 -9.78 -3.52
CA LYS A 363 -4.48 -11.08 -3.71
C LYS A 363 -3.54 -12.04 -4.42
N LYS A 364 -3.56 -13.30 -4.00
CA LYS A 364 -2.84 -14.37 -4.70
C LYS A 364 -3.42 -14.54 -6.10
N SER A 365 -2.55 -14.55 -7.10
CA SER A 365 -2.88 -14.78 -8.50
C SER A 365 -2.41 -16.17 -8.90
N VAL A 366 -3.16 -16.83 -9.78
CA VAL A 366 -2.70 -18.07 -10.43
C VAL A 366 -1.56 -17.77 -11.41
N GLU A 367 -1.58 -16.58 -12.01
CA GLU A 367 -0.59 -16.11 -12.97
C GLU A 367 0.60 -15.44 -12.28
N SER A 368 1.79 -15.66 -12.84
CA SER A 368 3.03 -15.08 -12.33
C SER A 368 3.03 -13.55 -12.41
N PHE A 369 3.93 -12.90 -11.66
CA PHE A 369 4.12 -11.45 -11.76
C PHE A 369 4.46 -11.02 -13.20
N LEU A 370 5.46 -11.66 -13.81
CA LEU A 370 5.92 -11.35 -15.16
C LEU A 370 4.83 -11.63 -16.22
N GLN A 371 4.00 -12.65 -16.04
CA GLN A 371 2.85 -12.92 -16.94
C GLN A 371 1.82 -11.80 -16.90
N ARG A 372 1.49 -11.28 -15.71
CA ARG A 372 0.57 -10.14 -15.56
C ARG A 372 1.17 -8.87 -16.15
N GLU A 373 2.45 -8.63 -15.92
CA GLU A 373 3.18 -7.51 -16.50
C GLU A 373 3.22 -7.59 -18.04
N GLN A 374 3.53 -8.76 -18.60
CA GLN A 374 3.52 -9.03 -20.04
C GLN A 374 2.17 -8.64 -20.66
N LYS A 375 1.04 -9.06 -20.06
CA LYS A 375 -0.31 -8.72 -20.54
C LYS A 375 -0.57 -7.22 -20.60
N LEU A 376 -0.05 -6.46 -19.63
CA LEU A 376 -0.19 -5.00 -19.60
C LEU A 376 0.68 -4.35 -20.68
N LEU A 377 1.91 -4.85 -20.89
CA LEU A 377 2.81 -4.35 -21.93
C LEU A 377 2.28 -4.67 -23.34
N ILE A 378 1.62 -5.81 -23.55
CA ILE A 378 0.90 -6.12 -24.79
C ILE A 378 -0.21 -5.10 -25.04
N GLN A 379 -0.98 -4.74 -24.01
CA GLN A 379 -2.03 -3.72 -24.12
C GLN A 379 -1.44 -2.34 -24.48
N LEU A 380 -0.34 -1.93 -23.82
CA LEU A 380 0.34 -0.67 -24.10
C LEU A 380 0.95 -0.63 -25.51
N LYS A 381 1.57 -1.73 -25.96
CA LYS A 381 2.09 -1.88 -27.32
C LYS A 381 0.97 -1.78 -28.35
N ARG A 382 -0.14 -2.50 -28.12
CA ARG A 382 -1.31 -2.43 -29.00
C ARG A 382 -1.86 -1.01 -29.07
N TRP A 383 -1.99 -0.34 -27.93
CA TRP A 383 -2.49 1.03 -27.86
C TRP A 383 -1.70 1.99 -28.76
N VAL A 384 -0.37 2.00 -28.67
CA VAL A 384 0.47 2.90 -29.47
C VAL A 384 0.43 2.55 -30.97
N GLN A 385 0.37 1.25 -31.30
CA GLN A 385 0.23 0.78 -32.68
C GLN A 385 -1.10 1.21 -33.32
N THR A 386 -2.18 1.21 -32.54
CA THR A 386 -3.51 1.62 -33.00
C THR A 386 -3.76 3.12 -32.90
N LEU A 387 -2.79 3.90 -32.39
CA LEU A 387 -2.95 5.32 -32.18
C LEU A 387 -3.08 6.07 -33.53
N PRO A 388 -4.12 6.90 -33.73
CA PRO A 388 -4.30 7.66 -34.97
C PRO A 388 -3.15 8.66 -35.23
N ASP A 389 -2.82 8.87 -36.52
CA ASP A 389 -1.70 9.72 -36.94
C ASP A 389 -1.71 11.16 -36.38
N PRO A 390 -2.85 11.86 -36.22
CA PRO A 390 -2.87 13.19 -35.61
C PRO A 390 -2.42 13.22 -34.14
N LEU A 391 -2.48 12.08 -33.45
CA LEU A 391 -2.08 11.91 -32.05
C LEU A 391 -0.69 11.28 -31.89
N ARG A 392 0.02 11.01 -32.99
CA ARG A 392 1.41 10.57 -32.95
C ARG A 392 2.33 11.79 -32.87
N LEU A 393 3.41 11.67 -32.09
CA LEU A 393 4.42 12.71 -32.01
C LEU A 393 5.14 12.85 -33.35
N GLN A 394 5.28 14.09 -33.79
CA GLN A 394 5.92 14.47 -35.05
C GLN A 394 7.26 15.15 -34.75
N ALA A 395 8.31 14.78 -35.48
CA ALA A 395 9.65 15.34 -35.29
C ALA A 395 9.88 16.63 -36.08
N ASP A 396 9.09 16.84 -37.14
CA ASP A 396 9.23 17.89 -38.14
C ASP A 396 8.36 19.13 -37.87
N ARG A 397 7.39 19.03 -36.96
CA ARG A 397 6.44 20.12 -36.64
C ARG A 397 6.10 20.17 -35.15
N PRO A 398 5.67 21.33 -34.63
CA PRO A 398 5.28 21.43 -33.23
C PRO A 398 4.08 20.54 -32.95
N ASN A 399 4.17 19.75 -31.88
CA ASN A 399 3.09 18.90 -31.41
C ASN A 399 2.08 19.71 -30.61
N SER A 400 0.81 19.33 -30.68
CA SER A 400 -0.22 19.86 -29.79
C SER A 400 0.10 19.50 -28.33
N LYS A 401 -0.12 20.43 -27.39
CA LYS A 401 0.01 20.18 -25.94
C LYS A 401 -0.75 18.94 -25.49
N TYR A 402 -1.90 18.65 -26.12
CA TYR A 402 -2.70 17.47 -25.81
C TYR A 402 -1.97 16.20 -26.24
N THR A 403 -1.42 16.18 -27.46
CA THR A 403 -0.60 15.06 -27.95
C THR A 403 0.57 14.80 -27.03
N VAL A 404 1.32 15.84 -26.64
CA VAL A 404 2.44 15.68 -25.69
C VAL A 404 1.97 15.12 -24.35
N PHE A 405 0.86 15.63 -23.80
CA PHE A 405 0.28 15.12 -22.56
C PHE A 405 -0.16 13.66 -22.64
N LEU A 406 -0.70 13.22 -23.77
CA LEU A 406 -1.08 11.83 -24.03
C LEU A 406 0.14 10.91 -23.99
N HIS A 407 1.26 11.32 -24.60
CA HIS A 407 2.51 10.57 -24.62
C HIS A 407 3.23 10.59 -23.26
N LEU A 408 3.14 11.69 -22.50
CA LEU A 408 3.57 11.74 -21.10
C LEU A 408 2.79 10.72 -20.25
N GLN A 409 1.48 10.65 -20.46
CA GLN A 409 0.64 9.70 -19.74
C GLN A 409 0.93 8.24 -20.16
N PHE A 410 1.15 7.98 -21.44
CA PHE A 410 1.59 6.66 -21.94
C PHE A 410 2.91 6.24 -21.29
N SER A 411 3.91 7.13 -21.30
CA SER A 411 5.22 6.88 -20.66
C SER A 411 5.08 6.59 -19.17
N TYR A 412 4.21 7.33 -18.48
CA TYR A 412 3.87 7.07 -17.09
C TYR A 412 3.22 5.69 -16.87
N CYS A 413 2.35 5.23 -17.78
CA CYS A 413 1.75 3.90 -17.68
C CYS A 413 2.80 2.79 -17.78
N VAL A 414 3.76 2.93 -18.69
CA VAL A 414 4.90 2.01 -18.83
C VAL A 414 5.73 1.99 -17.56
N ILE A 415 6.08 3.17 -17.02
CA ILE A 415 6.82 3.29 -15.75
C ILE A 415 6.03 2.65 -14.60
N LEU A 416 4.73 2.91 -14.50
CA LEU A 416 3.88 2.38 -13.43
C LEU A 416 3.81 0.85 -13.47
N ALA A 417 3.80 0.24 -14.66
CA ALA A 417 3.80 -1.21 -14.81
C ALA A 417 5.15 -1.84 -14.40
N ILE A 418 6.27 -1.25 -14.83
CA ILE A 418 7.60 -1.88 -14.74
C ILE A 418 8.42 -1.45 -13.51
N ARG A 419 8.16 -0.28 -12.92
CA ARG A 419 8.99 0.23 -11.80
C ARG A 419 9.18 -0.73 -10.61
N PRO A 420 8.26 -1.67 -10.27
CA PRO A 420 8.55 -2.66 -9.23
C PRO A 420 9.69 -3.61 -9.61
N VAL A 421 9.80 -3.99 -10.89
CA VAL A 421 10.91 -4.81 -11.42
C VAL A 421 12.23 -4.08 -11.24
N LEU A 422 12.25 -2.81 -11.63
CA LEU A 422 13.44 -1.97 -11.53
C LEU A 422 13.88 -1.74 -10.07
N LEU A 423 12.93 -1.50 -9.16
CA LEU A 423 13.23 -1.36 -7.73
C LEU A 423 13.78 -2.67 -7.15
N ASN A 424 13.22 -3.82 -7.54
CA ASN A 424 13.74 -5.10 -7.08
C ASN A 424 15.17 -5.33 -7.56
N LEU A 425 15.48 -5.05 -8.83
CA LEU A 425 16.86 -5.11 -9.33
C LEU A 425 17.81 -4.24 -8.51
N LEU A 426 17.38 -3.05 -8.11
CA LEU A 426 18.18 -2.20 -7.23
C LEU A 426 18.43 -2.88 -5.88
N ILE A 427 17.41 -3.46 -5.26
CA ILE A 427 17.55 -4.12 -3.95
C ILE A 427 18.51 -5.30 -4.05
N CYS A 428 18.37 -6.16 -5.08
CA CYS A 428 19.30 -7.26 -5.31
C CYS A 428 20.72 -6.77 -5.57
N HIS A 429 20.88 -5.74 -6.41
CA HIS A 429 22.18 -5.13 -6.68
C HIS A 429 22.83 -4.59 -5.41
N ILE A 430 22.05 -3.92 -4.55
CA ILE A 430 22.51 -3.38 -3.27
C ILE A 430 22.96 -4.49 -2.32
N LYS A 431 22.24 -5.61 -2.24
CA LYS A 431 22.58 -6.78 -1.40
C LYS A 431 23.83 -7.53 -1.89
N ASN A 432 23.96 -7.71 -3.21
CA ASN A 432 25.05 -8.51 -3.80
C ASN A 432 26.42 -7.80 -3.81
N HIS A 433 26.50 -6.51 -3.46
CA HIS A 433 27.81 -5.85 -3.21
C HIS A 433 28.57 -6.42 -2.00
N SER A 434 27.96 -7.29 -1.19
CA SER A 434 28.60 -7.97 -0.06
C SER A 434 29.18 -9.36 -0.38
N THR A 435 28.88 -9.96 -1.55
CA THR A 435 29.43 -11.25 -2.00
C THR A 435 29.45 -11.32 -3.52
N PRO A 436 30.60 -11.58 -4.18
CA PRO A 436 30.69 -11.70 -5.63
C PRO A 436 30.14 -13.06 -6.09
N ALA A 437 28.82 -13.20 -6.11
CA ALA A 437 28.14 -14.26 -6.84
C ALA A 437 27.40 -13.61 -8.02
N THR A 438 27.79 -13.99 -9.22
CA THR A 438 27.12 -13.71 -10.49
C THR A 438 25.73 -14.37 -10.50
N ASP A 439 24.74 -13.75 -9.86
CA ASP A 439 23.35 -13.98 -10.22
C ASP A 439 23.13 -13.25 -11.55
N GLU A 440 23.14 -14.01 -12.66
CA GLU A 440 22.78 -13.48 -13.97
C GLU A 440 21.36 -12.91 -13.90
N VAL A 441 21.24 -11.59 -13.96
CA VAL A 441 19.95 -10.93 -14.21
C VAL A 441 19.36 -11.59 -15.45
N THR A 442 18.18 -12.21 -15.29
CA THR A 442 17.51 -12.86 -16.40
C THR A 442 17.36 -11.84 -17.55
N PRO A 443 17.67 -12.21 -18.81
CA PRO A 443 17.65 -11.26 -19.93
C PRO A 443 16.33 -10.47 -20.05
N ILE A 444 15.21 -11.10 -19.69
CA ILE A 444 13.87 -10.48 -19.66
C ILE A 444 13.80 -9.33 -18.65
N VAL A 445 14.29 -9.54 -17.43
CA VAL A 445 14.30 -8.53 -16.36
C VAL A 445 15.20 -7.35 -16.73
N GLY A 446 16.32 -7.62 -17.41
CA GLY A 446 17.19 -6.58 -17.98
C GLY A 446 16.45 -5.72 -19.01
N VAL A 447 15.81 -6.34 -19.99
CA VAL A 447 15.09 -5.64 -21.06
C VAL A 447 13.90 -4.83 -20.54
N LEU A 448 13.14 -5.36 -19.58
CA LEU A 448 12.07 -4.63 -18.91
C LEU A 448 12.61 -3.38 -18.19
N SER A 449 13.72 -3.55 -17.47
CA SER A 449 14.37 -2.45 -16.74
C SER A 449 14.89 -1.36 -17.68
N GLU A 450 15.49 -1.74 -18.82
CA GLU A 450 15.87 -0.79 -19.88
C GLU A 450 14.66 -0.04 -20.44
N ALA A 451 13.55 -0.74 -20.69
CA ALA A 451 12.31 -0.13 -21.17
C ALA A 451 11.77 0.89 -20.16
N CYS A 452 11.80 0.59 -18.85
CA CYS A 452 11.39 1.52 -17.81
C CYS A 452 12.31 2.75 -17.72
N ILE A 453 13.63 2.55 -17.74
CA ILE A 453 14.63 3.64 -17.69
C ILE A 453 14.45 4.55 -18.91
N HIS A 454 14.30 3.97 -20.09
CA HIS A 454 14.11 4.72 -21.31
C HIS A 454 12.78 5.48 -21.32
N ALA A 455 11.69 4.87 -20.85
CA ALA A 455 10.41 5.55 -20.67
C ALA A 455 10.54 6.78 -19.76
N ALA A 456 11.32 6.68 -18.67
CA ALA A 456 11.58 7.81 -17.78
C ALA A 456 12.45 8.91 -18.42
N ARG A 457 13.50 8.56 -19.17
CA ARG A 457 14.31 9.53 -19.92
C ARG A 457 13.45 10.30 -20.93
N TYR A 458 12.62 9.59 -21.69
CA TYR A 458 11.74 10.20 -22.69
C TYR A 458 10.65 11.07 -22.05
N CYS A 459 10.02 10.59 -20.98
CA CYS A 459 9.02 11.35 -20.23
C CYS A 459 9.61 12.65 -19.67
N LEU A 460 10.81 12.61 -19.09
CA LEU A 460 11.50 13.80 -18.61
C LEU A 460 11.86 14.75 -19.75
N LYS A 461 12.34 14.24 -20.89
CA LYS A 461 12.64 15.06 -22.07
C LYS A 461 11.40 15.86 -22.51
N LEU A 462 10.26 15.19 -22.67
CA LEU A 462 9.00 15.85 -23.03
C LEU A 462 8.59 16.90 -21.98
N CYS A 463 8.78 16.61 -20.69
CA CYS A 463 8.52 17.60 -19.65
C CYS A 463 9.42 18.84 -19.77
N VAL A 464 10.71 18.67 -20.06
CA VAL A 464 11.66 19.78 -20.23
C VAL A 464 11.33 20.61 -21.47
N GLU A 465 10.94 19.96 -22.58
CA GLU A 465 10.51 20.65 -23.81
C GLU A 465 9.26 21.50 -23.56
N GLU A 466 8.24 20.96 -22.87
CA GLU A 466 7.04 21.72 -22.52
C GLU A 466 7.33 22.88 -21.54
N TRP A 467 8.24 22.64 -20.58
CA TRP A 467 8.67 23.66 -19.62
C TRP A 467 9.37 24.83 -20.31
N THR A 468 10.36 24.53 -21.15
CA THR A 468 11.12 25.54 -21.90
C THR A 468 10.28 26.22 -22.98
N GLY A 469 9.27 25.52 -23.52
CA GLY A 469 8.27 26.09 -24.42
C GLY A 469 7.19 26.95 -23.75
N GLY A 470 7.20 27.07 -22.41
CA GLY A 470 6.26 27.92 -21.67
C GLY A 470 4.80 27.44 -21.69
N SER A 471 4.56 26.17 -22.02
CA SER A 471 3.21 25.61 -22.19
C SER A 471 2.65 24.91 -20.94
N VAL A 472 3.40 24.94 -19.84
CA VAL A 472 3.08 24.24 -18.59
C VAL A 472 2.07 25.03 -17.74
N ALA A 473 1.02 24.35 -17.28
CA ALA A 473 0.13 24.88 -16.26
C ALA A 473 0.83 24.87 -14.89
N ILE A 474 1.24 26.05 -14.41
CA ILE A 474 2.04 26.24 -13.18
C ILE A 474 1.43 25.54 -11.96
N PHE A 475 0.12 25.68 -11.77
CA PHE A 475 -0.60 25.12 -10.62
C PHE A 475 -1.11 23.69 -10.84
N GLY A 476 -0.95 23.14 -12.05
CA GLY A 476 -1.46 21.82 -12.41
C GLY A 476 -0.72 20.68 -11.70
N TYR A 477 -1.42 19.58 -11.40
CA TYR A 477 -0.84 18.44 -10.69
C TYR A 477 -0.09 17.46 -11.60
N ALA A 478 -0.63 17.19 -12.79
CA ALA A 478 -0.15 16.08 -13.62
C ALA A 478 1.32 16.24 -14.06
N PHE A 479 1.71 17.45 -14.43
CA PHE A 479 3.08 17.74 -14.89
C PHE A 479 4.15 17.50 -13.80
N PRO A 480 4.03 18.05 -12.57
CA PRO A 480 4.91 17.69 -11.45
C PRO A 480 5.02 16.17 -11.19
N VAL A 481 3.92 15.42 -11.32
CA VAL A 481 3.95 13.96 -11.11
C VAL A 481 4.76 13.23 -12.17
N TYR A 482 4.66 13.62 -13.44
CA TYR A 482 5.45 13.01 -14.51
C TYR A 482 6.95 13.27 -14.34
N LEU A 483 7.32 14.51 -13.98
CA LEU A 483 8.70 14.87 -13.60
C LEU A 483 9.20 14.02 -12.44
N PHE A 484 8.43 13.98 -11.35
CA PHE A 484 8.80 13.26 -10.14
C PHE A 484 8.94 11.75 -10.39
N SER A 485 7.97 11.12 -11.05
CA SER A 485 8.00 9.69 -11.35
C SER A 485 9.20 9.31 -12.24
N SER A 486 9.54 10.17 -13.20
CA SER A 486 10.72 9.97 -14.06
C SER A 486 12.00 10.12 -13.26
N ALA A 487 12.11 11.14 -12.41
CA ALA A 487 13.28 11.36 -11.57
C ALA A 487 13.57 10.17 -10.65
N LEU A 488 12.55 9.54 -10.04
CA LEU A 488 12.74 8.36 -9.20
C LEU A 488 13.35 7.18 -9.98
N VAL A 489 12.88 6.93 -11.20
CA VAL A 489 13.44 5.89 -12.08
C VAL A 489 14.88 6.22 -12.46
N LEU A 490 15.19 7.47 -12.75
CA LEU A 490 16.54 7.92 -13.13
C LEU A 490 17.52 7.90 -11.95
N VAL A 491 17.06 8.09 -10.71
CA VAL A 491 17.87 7.81 -9.52
C VAL A 491 18.28 6.34 -9.50
N ILE A 492 17.34 5.41 -9.71
CA ILE A 492 17.63 3.97 -9.76
C ILE A 492 18.58 3.64 -10.93
N SER A 493 18.34 4.21 -12.11
CA SER A 493 19.21 4.07 -13.28
C SER A 493 20.66 4.50 -12.98
N SER A 494 20.85 5.60 -12.24
CA SER A 494 22.19 6.08 -11.89
C SER A 494 23.00 5.14 -10.98
N LEU A 495 22.33 4.15 -10.36
CA LEU A 495 22.90 3.19 -9.43
C LEU A 495 23.10 1.79 -10.03
N LEU A 496 22.37 1.44 -11.08
CA LEU A 496 22.42 0.11 -11.69
C LEU A 496 23.41 0.06 -12.86
N PRO A 497 24.11 -1.08 -13.09
CA PRO A 497 25.01 -1.25 -14.23
C PRO A 497 24.32 -1.11 -15.60
N ILE A 498 23.05 -1.51 -15.68
CA ILE A 498 22.22 -1.40 -16.90
C ILE A 498 21.77 0.04 -17.18
N GLY A 499 21.86 0.92 -16.17
CA GLY A 499 21.52 2.32 -16.29
C GLY A 499 22.70 3.19 -16.70
N ASN A 500 22.60 4.49 -16.45
CA ASN A 500 23.67 5.44 -16.77
C ASN A 500 23.92 6.39 -15.59
N PRO A 501 25.15 6.46 -15.05
CA PRO A 501 25.47 7.41 -13.98
C PRO A 501 25.17 8.87 -14.32
N LYS A 502 25.22 9.25 -15.61
CA LYS A 502 24.89 10.60 -16.09
C LYS A 502 23.41 10.95 -15.93
N ASP A 503 22.53 9.98 -15.70
CA ASP A 503 21.11 10.24 -15.44
C ASP A 503 20.90 11.07 -14.16
N ILE A 504 21.89 11.16 -13.27
CA ILE A 504 21.81 12.03 -12.09
C ILE A 504 21.63 13.51 -12.47
N ALA A 505 22.26 13.97 -13.56
CA ALA A 505 22.09 15.34 -14.03
C ALA A 505 20.64 15.61 -14.48
N SER A 506 19.96 14.58 -15.00
CA SER A 506 18.55 14.65 -15.36
C SER A 506 17.64 14.72 -14.11
N VAL A 507 18.04 14.07 -13.01
CA VAL A 507 17.36 14.19 -11.71
C VAL A 507 17.50 15.62 -11.17
N ASP A 508 18.67 16.24 -11.29
CA ASP A 508 18.91 17.62 -10.85
C ASP A 508 18.04 18.62 -11.63
N ILE A 509 17.89 18.44 -12.96
CA ILE A 509 16.98 19.23 -13.79
C ILE A 509 15.53 19.09 -13.31
N ALA A 510 15.07 17.86 -13.05
CA ALA A 510 13.71 17.63 -12.56
C ALA A 510 13.49 18.29 -11.18
N ALA A 511 14.48 18.19 -10.27
CA ALA A 511 14.44 18.83 -8.97
C ALA A 511 14.41 20.36 -9.07
N GLU A 512 15.15 20.94 -10.01
CA GLU A 512 15.14 22.37 -10.27
C GLU A 512 13.79 22.86 -10.78
N ILE A 513 13.19 22.18 -11.76
CA ILE A 513 11.87 22.55 -12.29
C ILE A 513 10.81 22.47 -11.18
N LEU A 514 10.81 21.40 -10.37
CA LEU A 514 9.91 21.26 -9.23
C LEU A 514 10.12 22.38 -8.19
N ARG A 515 11.36 22.78 -7.94
CA ARG A 515 11.69 23.91 -7.05
C ARG A 515 11.13 25.22 -7.58
N VAL A 516 11.26 25.50 -8.88
CA VAL A 516 10.71 26.72 -9.50
C VAL A 516 9.19 26.73 -9.41
N LEU A 517 8.52 25.61 -9.75
CA LEU A 517 7.08 25.47 -9.60
C LEU A 517 6.62 25.64 -8.14
N SER A 518 7.38 25.08 -7.19
CA SER A 518 7.12 25.27 -5.76
C SER A 518 7.27 26.75 -5.34
N ALA A 519 8.23 27.47 -5.90
CA ALA A 519 8.40 28.90 -5.66
C ALA A 519 7.25 29.73 -6.26
N SER A 520 6.59 29.21 -7.30
CA SER A 520 5.34 29.74 -7.86
C SER A 520 4.09 29.34 -7.08
N ASN A 521 4.22 28.89 -5.83
CA ASN A 521 3.12 28.47 -4.95
C ASN A 521 2.30 27.26 -5.45
N SER A 522 2.86 26.42 -6.34
CA SER A 522 2.27 25.14 -6.68
C SER A 522 2.41 24.16 -5.51
N LEU A 523 1.30 23.90 -4.81
CA LEU A 523 1.26 23.01 -3.65
C LEU A 523 1.69 21.58 -4.00
N ALA A 524 1.26 21.09 -5.17
CA ALA A 524 1.64 19.79 -5.69
C ALA A 524 3.15 19.69 -5.94
N ALA A 525 3.75 20.70 -6.60
CA ALA A 525 5.18 20.71 -6.85
C ALA A 525 5.98 20.80 -5.55
N LYS A 526 5.51 21.58 -4.57
CA LYS A 526 6.13 21.67 -3.24
C LYS A 526 6.16 20.33 -2.52
N ASP A 527 5.04 19.60 -2.51
CA ASP A 527 4.92 18.27 -1.93
C ASP A 527 5.92 17.30 -2.58
N LEU A 528 5.90 17.21 -3.91
CA LEU A 528 6.75 16.27 -4.67
C LEU A 528 8.24 16.65 -4.63
N HIS A 529 8.55 17.95 -4.57
CA HIS A 529 9.93 18.42 -4.38
C HIS A 529 10.51 17.95 -3.05
N GLU A 530 9.73 18.04 -1.96
CA GLU A 530 10.15 17.57 -0.63
C GLU A 530 10.46 16.07 -0.61
N HIS A 531 9.61 15.26 -1.27
CA HIS A 531 9.88 13.83 -1.45
C HIS A 531 11.15 13.58 -2.27
N LEU A 532 11.36 14.30 -3.38
CA LEU A 532 12.53 14.10 -4.23
C LEU A 532 13.82 14.51 -3.53
N GLN A 533 13.80 15.62 -2.78
CA GLN A 533 14.93 16.07 -1.96
C GLN A 533 15.35 14.99 -0.96
N ARG A 534 14.38 14.31 -0.32
CA ARG A 534 14.67 13.20 0.60
C ARG A 534 15.36 12.03 -0.10
N VAL A 535 14.90 11.66 -1.29
CA VAL A 535 15.54 10.61 -2.10
C VAL A 535 16.97 11.01 -2.46
N CYS A 536 17.18 12.25 -2.92
CA CYS A 536 18.50 12.77 -3.24
C CYS A 536 19.42 12.83 -2.02
N GLN A 537 18.89 13.12 -0.84
CA GLN A 537 19.65 13.08 0.42
C GLN A 537 20.08 11.65 0.75
N CYS A 538 19.17 10.67 0.71
CA CYS A 538 19.51 9.26 0.95
C CYS A 538 20.56 8.76 -0.05
N LEU A 539 20.50 9.22 -1.29
CA LEU A 539 21.50 8.90 -2.32
C LEU A 539 22.89 9.48 -1.99
N LYS A 540 22.94 10.72 -1.48
CA LYS A 540 24.20 11.38 -1.08
C LYS A 540 24.83 10.66 0.11
N GLU A 541 24.05 10.43 1.17
CA GLU A 541 24.49 9.70 2.38
C GLU A 541 25.14 8.37 2.00
N ARG A 542 24.51 7.60 1.11
CA ARG A 542 25.05 6.33 0.60
C ARG A 542 26.34 6.47 -0.22
N ARG A 543 26.49 7.54 -1.00
CA ARG A 543 27.74 7.79 -1.76
C ARG A 543 28.87 8.18 -0.82
N ASP A 544 28.59 8.97 0.21
CA ASP A 544 29.57 9.40 1.20
C ASP A 544 30.05 8.20 2.06
N GLU A 545 29.14 7.30 2.47
CA GLU A 545 29.48 6.03 3.14
C GLU A 545 30.42 5.15 2.29
N ARG A 546 30.28 5.17 0.96
CA ARG A 546 31.16 4.42 0.05
C ARG A 546 32.52 5.10 -0.19
N THR A 547 32.63 6.40 0.08
CA THR A 547 33.87 7.17 -0.13
C THR A 547 34.80 7.09 1.09
N PHE A 548 34.30 6.70 2.26
CA PHE A 548 35.10 6.47 3.48
C PHE A 548 35.17 4.97 3.87
N PRO A 549 36.09 4.18 3.28
CA PRO A 549 36.66 3.02 3.95
C PRO A 549 38.17 3.20 4.18
N GLN A 550 38.59 3.13 5.45
CA GLN A 550 39.97 3.04 5.98
C GLN A 550 40.85 4.32 5.97
N THR A 551 40.87 5.04 7.10
CA THR A 551 41.99 5.08 8.08
C THR A 551 41.71 6.18 9.11
N CYS A 552 41.65 5.82 10.39
CA CYS A 552 42.43 6.44 11.47
C CYS A 552 41.92 5.90 12.82
N GLU A 553 42.73 5.00 13.39
CA GLU A 553 42.83 4.82 14.83
C GLU A 553 43.23 6.15 15.50
N GLU A 554 42.65 6.38 16.68
CA GLU A 554 43.14 7.18 17.81
C GLU A 554 43.90 8.49 17.56
N ALA A 555 43.28 9.63 17.90
CA ALA A 555 43.80 10.54 18.93
C ALA A 555 42.78 11.65 19.26
N ALA A 556 42.58 11.88 20.57
CA ALA A 556 41.74 12.93 21.15
C ALA A 556 42.28 14.36 20.85
N PRO A 557 41.43 15.41 20.96
CA PRO A 557 41.78 16.76 20.53
C PRO A 557 42.59 17.50 21.61
N LEU A 558 43.68 18.15 21.20
CA LEU A 558 44.34 19.19 21.99
C LEU A 558 44.41 20.50 21.21
N ILE A 559 44.05 21.54 21.95
CA ILE A 559 43.88 22.96 21.63
C ILE A 559 45.22 23.61 21.26
N ALA A 560 45.26 24.47 20.23
CA ALA A 560 45.73 25.87 20.29
C ALA A 560 45.97 26.53 18.91
N ASP A 561 45.43 27.75 18.81
CA ASP A 561 45.59 28.85 17.84
C ASP A 561 47.03 29.45 17.85
N PRO A 562 47.38 30.55 17.14
CA PRO A 562 47.26 30.93 15.72
C PRO A 562 48.64 31.37 15.13
N THR A 563 48.64 32.14 14.03
CA THR A 563 49.72 32.93 13.39
C THR A 563 50.73 32.20 12.48
N VAL A 564 50.71 32.52 11.18
CA VAL A 564 51.69 33.39 10.49
C VAL A 564 51.12 33.81 9.12
N GLN A 565 51.35 35.07 8.78
CA GLN A 565 50.82 35.85 7.67
C GLN A 565 51.74 35.86 6.42
N LEU A 566 51.09 36.01 5.25
CA LEU A 566 51.47 36.86 4.09
C LEU A 566 52.55 36.35 3.10
N PRO A 567 52.54 36.79 1.80
CA PRO A 567 52.14 38.13 1.33
C PRO A 567 51.21 38.29 0.12
N LEU A 568 50.61 39.50 0.14
CA LEU A 568 49.82 40.24 -0.84
C LEU A 568 50.68 40.89 -1.93
N GLU A 569 50.07 41.14 -3.09
CA GLU A 569 50.20 42.32 -3.99
C GLU A 569 49.14 42.16 -5.11
N ASP A 570 48.35 43.13 -5.59
CA ASP A 570 48.29 44.59 -5.45
C ASP A 570 46.86 45.12 -5.84
N ARG A 571 46.56 46.36 -5.44
CA ARG A 571 45.31 47.18 -5.46
C ARG A 571 44.75 47.47 -6.87
N GLY A 572 43.51 47.88 -7.17
CA GLY A 572 42.29 48.47 -6.56
C GLY A 572 41.44 49.09 -7.72
N PRO A 573 40.39 49.94 -7.58
CA PRO A 573 39.50 50.29 -6.46
C PRO A 573 37.98 50.06 -6.76
N SER A 574 37.13 50.06 -5.72
CA SER A 574 35.64 50.12 -5.83
C SER A 574 35.11 51.55 -6.01
N PRO A 575 33.85 51.69 -6.49
CA PRO A 575 32.78 52.12 -5.57
C PRO A 575 31.44 51.36 -5.74
N VAL A 576 30.59 51.45 -4.71
CA VAL A 576 29.25 50.84 -4.49
C VAL A 576 28.23 52.01 -4.40
N PRO A 577 26.86 51.90 -4.44
CA PRO A 577 25.92 50.77 -4.69
C PRO A 577 24.85 51.03 -5.79
N GLY A 578 24.21 49.95 -6.26
CA GLY A 578 22.93 50.00 -6.98
C GLY A 578 22.31 48.60 -7.10
N SER A 579 21.37 48.28 -6.22
CA SER A 579 20.69 46.98 -6.17
C SER A 579 19.82 46.77 -7.42
N SER A 580 20.30 45.93 -8.33
CA SER A 580 19.52 45.29 -9.38
C SER A 580 19.86 43.81 -9.36
N ILE A 581 18.83 42.97 -9.16
CA ILE A 581 18.96 41.51 -9.25
C ILE A 581 19.13 41.21 -10.73
N GLU A 582 20.38 41.08 -11.19
CA GLU A 582 20.68 40.55 -12.51
C GLU A 582 20.31 39.06 -12.54
N TYR A 583 19.34 38.72 -13.39
CA TYR A 583 19.13 37.36 -13.87
C TYR A 583 20.44 36.87 -14.48
N ARG A 584 21.14 35.99 -13.76
CA ARG A 584 22.30 35.29 -14.30
C ARG A 584 21.81 34.38 -15.42
N ALA A 585 22.02 34.82 -16.67
CA ALA A 585 21.83 33.99 -17.85
C ALA A 585 22.59 32.67 -17.65
N LEU A 586 21.89 31.56 -17.93
CA LEU A 586 22.44 30.21 -17.91
C LEU A 586 23.76 30.16 -18.70
N PRO A 587 24.84 29.53 -18.17
CA PRO A 587 25.93 29.12 -19.01
C PRO A 587 25.40 28.03 -19.94
N THR A 588 25.46 28.30 -21.24
CA THR A 588 25.20 27.33 -22.31
C THR A 588 26.28 26.25 -22.29
N SER A 589 26.22 25.34 -21.33
CA SER A 589 27.10 24.17 -21.25
C SER A 589 26.27 22.90 -21.43
N THR A 590 26.27 22.41 -22.67
CA THR A 590 26.04 21.01 -23.06
C THR A 590 24.80 20.35 -22.45
N ILE A 591 23.64 20.80 -22.94
CA ILE A 591 22.41 20.01 -22.99
C ILE A 591 22.72 18.79 -23.88
N VAL A 592 22.63 17.58 -23.31
CA VAL A 592 22.42 16.28 -23.98
C VAL A 592 23.15 16.08 -25.33
N ASP A 593 24.14 15.19 -25.35
CA ASP A 593 24.87 14.77 -26.56
C ASP A 593 23.93 14.56 -27.78
N PRO A 594 24.05 15.35 -28.86
CA PRO A 594 23.14 15.30 -30.00
C PRO A 594 23.29 14.05 -30.89
N THR A 595 24.24 13.16 -30.59
CA THR A 595 24.71 12.14 -31.54
C THR A 595 24.16 10.73 -31.31
N SER A 596 23.31 10.51 -30.29
CA SER A 596 22.66 9.21 -30.08
C SER A 596 21.29 9.18 -30.77
N PRO A 597 20.95 8.16 -31.59
CA PRO A 597 19.65 8.08 -32.24
C PRO A 597 18.54 8.05 -31.19
N TYR A 598 17.70 9.09 -31.18
CA TYR A 598 16.72 9.33 -30.12
C TYR A 598 15.63 8.26 -30.12
N LEU A 599 15.70 7.33 -29.17
CA LEU A 599 14.62 6.36 -28.96
C LEU A 599 13.41 7.04 -28.27
N THR A 600 12.19 6.71 -28.70
CA THR A 600 10.92 7.04 -28.00
C THR A 600 10.53 5.89 -27.06
N THR A 601 9.61 6.14 -26.12
CA THR A 601 9.05 5.05 -25.29
C THR A 601 8.38 3.96 -26.12
N GLU A 602 7.87 4.28 -27.31
CA GLU A 602 7.36 3.27 -28.24
C GLU A 602 8.49 2.35 -28.76
N MET A 603 9.64 2.91 -29.12
CA MET A 603 10.76 2.16 -29.69
C MET A 603 11.31 1.10 -28.73
N THR A 604 11.17 1.26 -27.42
CA THR A 604 11.55 0.20 -26.46
C THR A 604 10.63 -1.00 -26.52
N LEU A 605 9.32 -0.80 -26.73
CA LEU A 605 8.34 -1.88 -26.93
C LEU A 605 8.60 -2.68 -28.23
N HIS A 606 9.47 -2.15 -29.10
CA HIS A 606 9.95 -2.80 -30.31
C HIS A 606 11.32 -3.47 -30.17
N ASN A 607 11.97 -3.44 -29.01
CA ASN A 607 13.21 -4.19 -28.76
C ASN A 607 13.01 -5.69 -29.06
N PRO A 608 13.85 -6.35 -29.88
CA PRO A 608 13.66 -7.75 -30.28
C PRO A 608 13.44 -8.72 -29.13
N LEU A 609 14.23 -8.63 -28.06
CA LEU A 609 14.07 -9.50 -26.88
C LEU A 609 12.77 -9.21 -26.13
N LEU A 610 12.34 -7.94 -26.09
CA LEU A 610 11.03 -7.59 -25.54
C LEU A 610 9.91 -8.12 -26.45
N GLN A 611 10.09 -8.10 -27.77
CA GLN A 611 9.11 -8.66 -28.70
C GLN A 611 9.01 -10.17 -28.59
N ASP A 612 10.12 -10.86 -28.42
CA ASP A 612 10.16 -12.30 -28.17
C ASP A 612 9.42 -12.60 -26.86
N PHE A 613 9.71 -11.86 -25.78
CA PHE A 613 8.95 -11.97 -24.54
C PHE A 613 7.45 -11.72 -24.76
N LEU A 614 7.07 -10.64 -25.44
CA LEU A 614 5.65 -10.29 -25.67
C LEU A 614 4.92 -11.25 -26.63
N SER A 615 5.63 -12.07 -27.40
CA SER A 615 5.06 -13.02 -28.37
C SER A 615 5.02 -14.47 -27.86
N GLN A 616 5.72 -14.77 -26.77
CA GLN A 616 5.67 -16.09 -26.16
C GLN A 616 4.25 -16.41 -25.64
N PRO A 617 3.69 -17.61 -25.95
CA PRO A 617 2.49 -18.08 -25.28
C PRO A 617 2.78 -18.16 -23.78
N ALA A 618 1.75 -17.98 -22.93
CA ALA A 618 1.88 -17.95 -21.47
C ALA A 618 2.48 -19.26 -20.91
N VAL A 619 3.79 -19.40 -21.02
CA VAL A 619 4.61 -20.49 -20.50
C VAL A 619 5.42 -19.89 -19.35
N ASP A 620 5.63 -20.73 -18.34
CA ASP A 620 6.20 -20.41 -17.03
C ASP A 620 7.60 -19.78 -17.18
N VAL A 621 7.65 -18.44 -17.31
CA VAL A 621 8.88 -17.66 -17.18
C VAL A 621 9.21 -17.71 -15.69
N GLY A 622 10.29 -18.39 -15.35
CA GLY A 622 10.65 -18.88 -14.00
C GLY A 622 10.44 -17.91 -12.83
N SER A 623 10.39 -18.48 -11.62
CA SER A 623 10.10 -17.78 -10.36
C SER A 623 11.00 -16.55 -10.20
N TRP A 624 10.37 -15.38 -10.20
CA TRP A 624 11.02 -14.13 -9.85
C TRP A 624 10.73 -13.85 -8.36
N ASP A 625 11.69 -14.21 -7.51
CA ASP A 625 11.61 -14.01 -6.07
C ASP A 625 12.12 -12.60 -5.73
N ALA A 626 11.21 -11.64 -5.55
CA ALA A 626 11.60 -10.32 -5.03
C ALA A 626 11.80 -10.41 -3.50
N PRO A 627 12.86 -9.81 -2.93
CA PRO A 627 13.06 -9.78 -1.50
C PRO A 627 11.96 -8.95 -0.83
N GLU A 628 11.41 -9.47 0.27
CA GLU A 628 10.53 -8.71 1.15
C GLU A 628 11.27 -7.48 1.68
N ILE A 629 10.69 -6.29 1.48
CA ILE A 629 11.11 -5.06 2.18
C ILE A 629 10.25 -4.99 3.44
N PRO A 630 10.85 -5.18 4.64
CA PRO A 630 10.11 -5.11 5.89
C PRO A 630 9.37 -3.76 6.00
N ASN A 631 8.13 -3.78 6.49
CA ASN A 631 7.48 -2.55 6.90
C ASN A 631 8.10 -2.14 8.24
N ASP A 632 8.80 -0.99 8.27
CA ASP A 632 9.42 -0.37 9.45
C ASP A 632 8.49 -0.17 10.67
N PHE A 633 7.20 -0.49 10.55
CA PHE A 633 6.22 -0.40 11.62
C PHE A 633 6.28 -1.54 12.64
N ASP A 634 7.01 -2.65 12.37
CA ASP A 634 7.17 -3.72 13.36
C ASP A 634 8.13 -3.34 14.51
N ALA A 635 8.92 -2.28 14.35
CA ALA A 635 9.84 -1.78 15.39
C ALA A 635 9.26 -0.66 16.27
N ALA A 636 8.27 0.10 15.80
CA ALA A 636 7.86 1.37 16.43
C ALA A 636 6.76 1.28 17.50
N PHE A 637 6.26 0.09 17.84
CA PHE A 637 5.25 -0.09 18.91
C PHE A 637 5.81 -0.50 20.28
N TRP A 638 7.13 -0.50 20.47
CA TRP A 638 7.74 -0.88 21.76
C TRP A 638 7.92 0.27 22.75
N TRP A 639 7.62 1.52 22.38
CA TRP A 639 7.77 2.66 23.29
C TRP A 639 6.59 3.63 23.21
N THR A 640 5.53 3.33 23.94
CA THR A 640 4.75 4.28 24.75
C THR A 640 3.79 3.48 25.63
N GLY A 641 4.16 3.33 26.90
CA GLY A 641 3.26 2.82 27.92
C GLY A 641 2.17 3.84 28.20
N THR A 642 0.94 3.55 27.81
CA THR A 642 -0.25 4.16 28.42
C THR A 642 -1.41 3.18 28.32
N LEU A 643 -1.88 2.70 29.47
CA LEU A 643 -3.07 1.87 29.64
C LEU A 643 -4.28 2.57 29.01
N THR A 644 -4.65 2.17 27.79
CA THR A 644 -6.01 2.34 27.30
C THR A 644 -6.70 1.00 27.40
N THR A 645 -7.66 0.92 28.32
CA THR A 645 -8.57 -0.21 28.48
C THR A 645 -9.31 -0.40 27.15
N HIS A 646 -8.91 -1.40 26.37
CA HIS A 646 -9.63 -1.77 25.15
C HIS A 646 -11.03 -2.26 25.53
N LEU A 647 -12.01 -1.38 25.43
CA LEU A 647 -13.38 -1.78 25.15
C LEU A 647 -13.38 -2.39 23.74
N ILE A 648 -13.34 -3.72 23.72
CA ILE A 648 -13.56 -4.53 22.52
C ILE A 648 -15.00 -4.27 22.07
N LEU A 649 -15.19 -3.38 21.10
CA LEU A 649 -16.40 -3.42 20.28
C LEU A 649 -16.30 -4.64 19.35
N PRO A 650 -17.32 -5.50 19.29
CA PRO A 650 -17.29 -6.68 18.44
C PRO A 650 -17.30 -6.25 16.96
N ASN A 651 -16.43 -6.88 16.17
CA ASN A 651 -16.49 -6.87 14.71
C ASN A 651 -17.93 -7.11 14.23
N PRO A 652 -18.42 -6.45 13.16
CA PRO A 652 -19.71 -6.78 12.59
C PRO A 652 -19.69 -8.26 12.19
N LYS A 653 -20.57 -9.05 12.82
CA LYS A 653 -20.70 -10.48 12.57
C LYS A 653 -21.03 -10.67 11.08
N MET A 654 -20.08 -11.19 10.30
CA MET A 654 -20.44 -12.08 9.20
C MET A 654 -21.36 -13.14 9.79
N GLU A 655 -22.49 -13.41 9.12
CA GLU A 655 -23.36 -14.52 9.51
C GLU A 655 -22.50 -15.77 9.70
N ALA A 656 -22.50 -16.32 10.92
CA ALA A 656 -21.77 -17.55 11.21
C ALA A 656 -22.38 -18.63 10.30
N LYS A 657 -21.58 -19.26 9.44
CA LYS A 657 -22.04 -20.36 8.58
C LYS A 657 -21.97 -21.73 9.29
N TYR A 658 -21.18 -21.81 10.36
CA TYR A 658 -20.90 -23.03 11.10
C TYR A 658 -20.91 -22.81 12.61
N THR A 659 -21.33 -23.82 13.37
CA THR A 659 -21.03 -23.99 14.78
C THR A 659 -19.87 -24.98 14.93
N TYR A 660 -18.99 -24.75 15.91
CA TYR A 660 -17.79 -25.57 16.11
C TYR A 660 -17.89 -26.35 17.41
N SER A 661 -17.56 -27.64 17.37
CA SER A 661 -17.46 -28.51 18.54
C SER A 661 -16.04 -29.03 18.72
N PHE A 662 -15.62 -29.21 19.96
CA PHE A 662 -14.28 -29.67 20.33
C PHE A 662 -14.43 -30.91 21.20
N PHE A 663 -13.70 -31.98 20.90
CA PHE A 663 -13.78 -33.22 21.68
C PHE A 663 -12.51 -34.06 21.53
N ARG A 664 -12.27 -34.92 22.52
CA ARG A 664 -11.26 -35.98 22.48
C ARG A 664 -11.80 -37.19 21.73
N VAL A 665 -11.01 -37.77 20.84
CA VAL A 665 -11.39 -39.00 20.12
C VAL A 665 -11.42 -40.18 21.09
N SER A 666 -12.54 -40.91 21.16
CA SER A 666 -12.64 -42.13 21.97
C SER A 666 -11.77 -43.24 21.39
N LYS A 667 -11.05 -43.97 22.25
CA LYS A 667 -10.24 -45.13 21.84
C LYS A 667 -11.06 -46.42 21.72
N THR A 668 -12.29 -46.44 22.23
CA THR A 668 -13.16 -47.62 22.26
C THR A 668 -14.41 -47.45 21.40
N ASP A 669 -14.96 -46.23 21.33
CA ASP A 669 -16.26 -45.99 20.71
C ASP A 669 -16.10 -45.59 19.25
N ASN A 670 -16.77 -46.34 18.37
CA ASN A 670 -16.85 -46.05 16.93
C ASN A 670 -15.47 -45.79 16.27
N ILE A 671 -14.45 -46.53 16.71
CA ILE A 671 -13.04 -46.30 16.34
C ILE A 671 -12.81 -46.42 14.83
N HIS A 672 -13.54 -47.30 14.15
CA HIS A 672 -13.46 -47.48 12.70
C HIS A 672 -13.90 -46.21 11.95
N ALA A 673 -15.05 -45.62 12.32
CA ALA A 673 -15.51 -44.38 11.69
C ALA A 673 -14.64 -43.18 12.08
N ALA A 674 -14.17 -43.13 13.32
CA ALA A 674 -13.23 -42.11 13.78
C ALA A 674 -11.91 -42.17 13.00
N ALA A 675 -11.38 -43.36 12.72
CA ALA A 675 -10.17 -43.57 11.93
C ALA A 675 -10.32 -43.08 10.49
N GLN A 676 -11.48 -43.31 9.85
CA GLN A 676 -11.78 -42.78 8.52
C GLN A 676 -11.79 -41.25 8.50
N LYS A 677 -12.49 -40.61 9.43
CA LYS A 677 -12.53 -39.14 9.52
C LYS A 677 -11.17 -38.54 9.86
N TYR A 678 -10.41 -39.20 10.73
CA TYR A 678 -9.05 -38.80 11.06
C TYR A 678 -8.14 -38.89 9.84
N ARG A 679 -8.22 -39.98 9.06
CA ARG A 679 -7.53 -40.14 7.78
C ARG A 679 -7.88 -38.99 6.83
N ASP A 680 -9.16 -38.67 6.65
CA ASP A 680 -9.58 -37.61 5.73
C ASP A 680 -9.06 -36.22 6.15
N LEU A 681 -9.15 -35.88 7.43
CA LEU A 681 -8.57 -34.63 7.95
C LEU A 681 -7.04 -34.64 7.77
N ARG A 682 -6.37 -35.74 8.09
CA ARG A 682 -4.90 -35.86 8.04
C ARG A 682 -4.37 -35.75 6.61
N LEU A 683 -5.00 -36.43 5.66
CA LEU A 683 -4.64 -36.37 4.25
C LEU A 683 -4.92 -34.98 3.64
N ARG A 684 -6.02 -34.32 4.04
CA ARG A 684 -6.27 -32.91 3.68
C ARG A 684 -5.20 -31.99 4.27
N ALA A 685 -4.77 -32.23 5.50
CA ALA A 685 -3.72 -31.45 6.15
C ALA A 685 -2.37 -31.60 5.44
N LEU A 686 -2.00 -32.82 5.04
CA LEU A 686 -0.78 -33.10 4.29
C LEU A 686 -0.78 -32.45 2.90
N LYS A 687 -1.92 -32.39 2.22
CA LYS A 687 -2.07 -31.64 0.95
C LYS A 687 -1.98 -30.13 1.16
N ALA A 688 -2.65 -29.62 2.19
CA ALA A 688 -2.74 -28.17 2.43
C ALA A 688 -1.45 -27.57 3.00
N SER A 689 -0.65 -28.35 3.72
CA SER A 689 0.57 -27.87 4.39
C SER A 689 1.62 -28.99 4.53
N PRO A 690 2.17 -29.51 3.42
CA PRO A 690 3.08 -30.67 3.43
C PRO A 690 4.33 -30.41 4.28
N LYS A 691 4.90 -29.19 4.21
CA LYS A 691 6.08 -28.77 4.99
C LYS A 691 5.83 -28.68 6.52
N SER A 692 4.59 -28.82 6.99
CA SER A 692 4.21 -28.76 8.42
C SER A 692 4.15 -30.14 9.10
N PHE A 693 4.32 -31.22 8.35
CA PHE A 693 4.30 -32.58 8.86
C PHE A 693 5.61 -33.29 8.50
N ALA A 694 6.02 -34.23 9.34
CA ALA A 694 7.23 -35.03 9.10
C ALA A 694 7.02 -36.16 8.07
N SER A 695 5.77 -36.41 7.65
CA SER A 695 5.37 -37.46 6.70
C SER A 695 4.79 -36.84 5.43
N THR A 696 4.69 -37.62 4.35
CA THR A 696 4.14 -37.17 3.06
C THR A 696 2.73 -37.71 2.81
N TYR A 697 2.00 -37.05 1.91
CA TYR A 697 0.66 -37.50 1.50
C TYR A 697 0.71 -38.90 0.88
N GLU A 698 1.67 -39.15 -0.01
CA GLU A 698 1.80 -40.41 -0.75
C GLU A 698 2.03 -41.58 0.21
N LEU A 699 2.81 -41.36 1.27
CA LEU A 699 3.12 -42.37 2.28
C LEU A 699 1.91 -42.64 3.17
N GLU A 700 1.29 -41.61 3.77
CA GLU A 700 0.15 -41.82 4.67
C GLU A 700 -1.11 -42.28 3.89
N ALA A 701 -1.28 -41.91 2.61
CA ALA A 701 -2.42 -42.35 1.80
C ALA A 701 -2.40 -43.85 1.51
N ALA A 702 -1.20 -44.47 1.51
CA ALA A 702 -0.99 -45.90 1.29
C ALA A 702 -1.25 -46.76 2.55
N PHE A 703 -1.44 -46.14 3.72
CA PHE A 703 -1.75 -46.87 4.95
C PHE A 703 -3.09 -47.61 4.87
N SER A 704 -3.07 -48.83 5.39
CA SER A 704 -4.23 -49.67 5.61
C SER A 704 -5.16 -49.12 6.69
N ASP A 705 -6.43 -49.54 6.68
CA ASP A 705 -7.40 -49.12 7.69
C ASP A 705 -6.96 -49.53 9.11
N ALA A 706 -6.27 -50.67 9.25
CA ALA A 706 -5.70 -51.12 10.53
C ALA A 706 -4.61 -50.17 11.05
N GLU A 707 -3.77 -49.62 10.17
CA GLU A 707 -2.75 -48.62 10.54
C GLU A 707 -3.38 -47.30 10.99
N TRP A 708 -4.47 -46.86 10.34
CA TRP A 708 -5.21 -45.67 10.76
C TRP A 708 -5.88 -45.82 12.12
N ILE A 709 -6.46 -47.00 12.39
CA ILE A 709 -7.01 -47.34 13.71
C ILE A 709 -5.91 -47.33 14.77
N ASN A 710 -4.78 -47.97 14.47
CA ASN A 710 -3.62 -48.03 15.37
C ASN A 710 -3.18 -46.61 15.81
N ARG A 711 -3.17 -45.63 14.91
CA ARG A 711 -2.79 -44.25 15.24
C ARG A 711 -3.72 -43.55 16.25
N LEU A 712 -4.97 -43.97 16.37
CA LEU A 712 -5.93 -43.42 17.35
C LEU A 712 -5.94 -44.18 18.68
N ILE A 713 -5.65 -45.49 18.66
CA ILE A 713 -5.70 -46.33 19.88
C ILE A 713 -4.36 -46.39 20.63
N VAL A 714 -3.28 -45.84 20.07
CA VAL A 714 -1.97 -45.77 20.72
C VAL A 714 -2.10 -45.16 22.12
N ILE A 715 -1.61 -45.87 23.12
CA ILE A 715 -1.85 -45.57 24.54
C ILE A 715 -1.19 -44.24 24.95
N ASP A 716 0.00 -43.94 24.42
CA ASP A 716 0.74 -42.71 24.76
C ASP A 716 0.28 -41.47 23.99
N ARG A 717 -0.83 -41.52 23.22
CA ARG A 717 -1.36 -40.38 22.46
C ARG A 717 -2.83 -40.13 22.73
N GLU A 718 -3.19 -38.86 22.87
CA GLU A 718 -4.56 -38.37 22.96
C GLU A 718 -4.82 -37.36 21.84
N VAL A 719 -5.82 -37.61 21.01
CA VAL A 719 -6.15 -36.78 19.83
C VAL A 719 -7.41 -35.96 20.11
N PHE A 720 -7.32 -34.65 19.90
CA PHE A 720 -8.42 -33.70 20.05
C PHE A 720 -8.78 -33.13 18.70
N ILE A 721 -10.08 -33.02 18.44
CA ILE A 721 -10.64 -32.63 17.14
C ILE A 721 -11.54 -31.42 17.28
N CYS A 722 -11.48 -30.55 16.28
CA CYS A 722 -12.45 -29.49 16.03
C CYS A 722 -13.32 -29.93 14.85
N ALA A 723 -14.63 -30.00 15.06
CA ALA A 723 -15.59 -30.36 14.01
C ALA A 723 -16.54 -29.18 13.70
N ALA A 724 -16.80 -28.96 12.42
CA ALA A 724 -17.69 -27.92 11.91
C ALA A 724 -19.08 -28.49 11.60
N ASN A 725 -20.11 -27.86 12.17
CA ASN A 725 -21.51 -28.20 11.99
C ASN A 725 -22.22 -27.06 11.24
N PRO A 726 -22.77 -27.27 10.04
CA PRO A 726 -23.51 -26.23 9.32
C PRO A 726 -24.79 -25.85 10.06
N LEU A 727 -25.13 -24.56 10.10
CA LEU A 727 -26.25 -24.03 10.89
C LEU A 727 -27.66 -24.43 10.40
N ASN A 728 -27.78 -25.05 9.22
CA ASN A 728 -29.06 -25.43 8.61
C ASN A 728 -29.39 -26.94 8.71
N GLY A 729 -28.62 -27.74 9.46
CA GLY A 729 -28.87 -29.17 9.63
C GLY A 729 -29.21 -29.53 11.08
N GLU A 730 -30.44 -29.97 11.35
CA GLU A 730 -30.81 -30.63 12.61
C GLU A 730 -30.16 -32.02 12.69
N THR A 731 -28.87 -32.07 13.00
CA THR A 731 -28.23 -33.32 13.43
C THR A 731 -27.25 -33.01 14.56
N THR A 732 -27.63 -33.40 15.78
CA THR A 732 -26.76 -33.43 16.97
C THR A 732 -25.78 -34.61 16.95
N ASP A 733 -25.59 -35.24 15.79
CA ASP A 733 -24.70 -36.37 15.65
C ASP A 733 -23.28 -35.88 15.34
N HIS A 734 -22.39 -35.96 16.33
CA HIS A 734 -20.96 -35.69 16.17
C HIS A 734 -20.32 -36.55 15.06
N HIS A 735 -20.97 -37.66 14.68
CA HIS A 735 -20.57 -38.54 13.58
C HIS A 735 -20.97 -38.04 12.18
N ALA A 736 -21.78 -36.99 12.03
CA ALA A 736 -22.07 -36.34 10.74
C ALA A 736 -21.21 -35.07 10.49
N ALA A 737 -20.57 -34.53 11.52
CA ALA A 737 -19.77 -33.30 11.46
C ALA A 737 -18.45 -33.46 10.68
N ASP A 738 -18.05 -32.45 9.89
CA ASP A 738 -16.76 -32.47 9.20
C ASP A 738 -15.63 -32.13 10.17
N TRP A 739 -14.59 -32.96 10.22
CA TRP A 739 -13.44 -32.76 11.09
C TRP A 739 -12.46 -31.80 10.40
N ILE A 740 -12.24 -30.63 11.01
CA ILE A 740 -11.56 -29.50 10.36
C ILE A 740 -10.28 -29.05 11.05
N GLY A 741 -9.96 -29.61 12.22
CA GLY A 741 -8.75 -29.28 12.95
C GLY A 741 -8.42 -30.33 14.01
N GLN A 742 -7.14 -30.39 14.39
CA GLN A 742 -6.63 -31.35 15.36
C GLN A 742 -5.51 -30.77 16.22
N VAL A 743 -5.31 -31.37 17.39
CA VAL A 743 -4.07 -31.30 18.18
C VAL A 743 -3.87 -32.62 18.90
N THR A 744 -2.62 -33.03 19.11
CA THR A 744 -2.28 -34.30 19.76
C THR A 744 -1.41 -34.05 20.98
N LEU A 745 -1.76 -34.70 22.10
CA LEU A 745 -0.91 -34.80 23.27
C LEU A 745 -0.25 -36.18 23.28
N ARG A 746 1.05 -36.21 23.58
CA ARG A 746 1.82 -37.43 23.77
C ARG A 746 2.34 -37.49 25.21
N GLY A 747 2.03 -38.56 25.93
CA GLY A 747 2.44 -38.76 27.31
C GLY A 747 1.47 -39.62 28.12
N PRO A 748 1.66 -39.70 29.45
CA PRO A 748 2.76 -39.07 30.19
C PRO A 748 4.13 -39.67 29.82
N ILE A 749 5.16 -38.83 29.74
CA ILE A 749 6.53 -39.20 29.34
C ILE A 749 7.43 -39.25 30.58
N SER A 750 8.30 -40.28 30.69
CA SER A 750 9.28 -40.40 31.78
C SER A 750 10.27 -39.24 31.79
N GLN A 751 10.89 -38.94 32.94
CA GLN A 751 11.92 -37.91 33.05
C GLN A 751 13.07 -38.14 32.06
N THR A 752 13.49 -39.40 31.89
CA THR A 752 14.59 -39.78 31.00
C THR A 752 14.25 -39.56 29.53
N ASP A 753 13.02 -39.88 29.11
CA ASP A 753 12.60 -39.74 27.71
C ASP A 753 12.17 -38.30 27.37
N PHE A 754 11.85 -37.50 28.38
CA PHE A 754 11.50 -36.09 28.23
C PHE A 754 12.72 -35.17 28.27
N ALA A 755 13.83 -35.60 28.89
CA ALA A 755 15.07 -34.85 28.95
C ALA A 755 15.66 -34.60 27.56
N LEU A 756 16.21 -33.40 27.36
CA LEU A 756 17.00 -33.04 26.19
C LEU A 756 18.45 -32.78 26.60
N PRO A 757 19.40 -32.81 25.64
CA PRO A 757 20.79 -32.42 25.92
C PRO A 757 20.87 -31.02 26.53
N VAL A 758 21.86 -30.79 27.39
CA VAL A 758 22.03 -29.54 28.17
C VAL A 758 22.07 -28.32 27.25
N GLU A 759 22.65 -28.47 26.06
CA GLU A 759 22.75 -27.43 25.03
C GLU A 759 21.38 -26.97 24.50
N SER A 760 20.32 -27.75 24.76
CA SER A 760 18.96 -27.38 24.39
C SER A 760 18.39 -26.25 25.26
N GLY A 761 18.99 -26.00 26.43
CA GLY A 761 18.52 -24.99 27.38
C GLY A 761 17.25 -25.38 28.14
N GLN A 762 16.78 -26.62 28.01
CA GLN A 762 15.61 -27.10 28.76
C GLN A 762 15.91 -27.03 30.27
N PRO A 763 15.03 -26.42 31.08
CA PRO A 763 15.19 -26.38 32.53
C PRO A 763 15.22 -27.78 33.17
N ASP A 764 15.86 -27.89 34.33
CA ASP A 764 15.95 -29.14 35.07
C ASP A 764 14.56 -29.72 35.36
N LEU A 765 14.40 -31.00 35.05
CA LEU A 765 13.16 -31.74 35.22
C LEU A 765 13.07 -32.29 36.65
N LYS A 766 11.88 -32.21 37.26
CA LYS A 766 11.60 -32.84 38.56
C LYS A 766 11.60 -34.36 38.48
N THR A 767 11.42 -35.09 39.57
CA THR A 767 11.24 -36.55 39.48
C THR A 767 9.87 -36.93 38.90
N ASP A 768 9.73 -38.14 38.37
CA ASP A 768 8.43 -38.66 37.86
C ASP A 768 7.33 -38.73 38.95
N ALA A 769 7.72 -38.75 40.23
CA ALA A 769 6.80 -38.68 41.36
C ALA A 769 6.25 -37.27 41.62
N GLU A 770 6.90 -36.23 41.08
CA GLU A 770 6.62 -34.82 41.37
C GLU A 770 5.99 -34.06 40.21
N GLU A 771 6.22 -34.51 38.97
CA GLU A 771 5.80 -33.82 37.75
C GLU A 771 5.44 -34.79 36.62
N GLU A 772 4.31 -34.52 35.96
CA GLU A 772 3.80 -35.24 34.80
C GLU A 772 4.12 -34.49 33.51
N ARG A 773 4.66 -35.17 32.50
CA ARG A 773 5.22 -34.53 31.32
C ARG A 773 4.51 -34.92 30.03
N TRP A 774 4.21 -33.94 29.20
CA TRP A 774 3.50 -34.12 27.95
C TRP A 774 4.16 -33.36 26.80
N GLN A 775 4.21 -33.97 25.63
CA GLN A 775 4.58 -33.32 24.39
C GLN A 775 3.29 -33.00 23.60
N MET A 776 3.07 -31.73 23.27
CA MET A 776 1.96 -31.31 22.38
C MET A 776 2.47 -31.15 20.95
N LEU A 777 1.81 -31.78 19.99
CA LEU A 777 2.22 -31.81 18.59
C LEU A 777 1.01 -31.87 17.62
N SER A 778 1.30 -31.81 16.32
CA SER A 778 0.32 -31.92 15.23
C SER A 778 -0.83 -30.90 15.28
N LEU A 779 -0.64 -29.70 15.82
CA LEU A 779 -1.67 -28.65 15.77
C LEU A 779 -1.94 -28.25 14.31
N PHE A 780 -3.18 -28.42 13.86
CA PHE A 780 -3.59 -28.04 12.51
C PHE A 780 -5.05 -27.60 12.47
N THR A 781 -5.36 -26.63 11.60
CA THR A 781 -6.73 -26.23 11.24
C THR A 781 -6.79 -25.96 9.73
N LEU A 782 -7.87 -26.42 9.08
CA LEU A 782 -8.08 -26.23 7.65
C LEU A 782 -8.11 -24.73 7.31
N PRO A 783 -7.43 -24.29 6.22
CA PRO A 783 -7.30 -22.88 5.85
C PRO A 783 -8.61 -22.10 5.82
N GLU A 784 -9.68 -22.73 5.33
CA GLU A 784 -11.03 -22.16 5.15
C GLU A 784 -11.70 -21.77 6.48
N HIS A 785 -11.28 -22.38 7.60
CA HIS A 785 -11.83 -22.14 8.93
C HIS A 785 -10.91 -21.31 9.84
N ARG A 786 -9.73 -20.91 9.35
CA ARG A 786 -8.78 -20.07 10.11
C ARG A 786 -9.36 -18.67 10.36
N GLY A 787 -8.80 -17.95 11.33
CA GLY A 787 -9.32 -16.64 11.77
C GLY A 787 -10.44 -16.70 12.84
N ASN A 788 -11.03 -17.88 13.08
CA ASN A 788 -12.08 -18.08 14.10
C ASN A 788 -11.55 -18.47 15.50
N GLY A 789 -10.24 -18.37 15.72
CA GLY A 789 -9.60 -18.72 17.01
C GLY A 789 -9.60 -20.22 17.37
N LEU A 790 -9.85 -21.11 16.39
CA LEU A 790 -10.04 -22.55 16.63
C LEU A 790 -8.80 -23.26 17.17
N GLY A 791 -7.60 -22.90 16.68
CA GLY A 791 -6.35 -23.52 17.15
C GLY A 791 -6.09 -23.26 18.64
N GLY A 792 -6.42 -22.07 19.14
CA GLY A 792 -6.29 -21.75 20.56
C GLY A 792 -7.29 -22.52 21.43
N LYS A 793 -8.52 -22.70 20.94
CA LYS A 793 -9.55 -23.50 21.61
C LYS A 793 -9.17 -24.99 21.66
N LEU A 794 -8.62 -25.54 20.57
CA LEU A 794 -8.09 -26.90 20.51
C LEU A 794 -7.00 -27.14 21.58
N CYS A 795 -5.99 -26.27 21.63
CA CYS A 795 -4.94 -26.39 22.64
C CYS A 795 -5.49 -26.27 24.07
N LYS A 796 -6.48 -25.38 24.28
CA LYS A 796 -7.11 -25.22 25.59
C LYS A 796 -7.85 -26.49 26.01
N GLU A 797 -8.61 -27.12 25.12
CA GLU A 797 -9.30 -28.39 25.38
C GLU A 797 -8.30 -29.48 25.78
N ALA A 798 -7.17 -29.57 25.07
CA ALA A 798 -6.11 -30.51 25.37
C ALA A 798 -5.47 -30.26 26.77
N ILE A 799 -5.17 -29.00 27.10
CA ILE A 799 -4.61 -28.60 28.40
C ILE A 799 -5.61 -28.85 29.54
N ASP A 800 -6.90 -28.55 29.31
CA ASP A 800 -7.95 -28.72 30.31
C ASP A 800 -8.15 -30.21 30.64
N TYR A 801 -8.06 -31.10 29.65
CA TYR A 801 -8.08 -32.56 29.84
C TYR A 801 -6.98 -33.05 30.81
N LEU A 802 -5.76 -32.50 30.71
CA LEU A 802 -4.64 -32.91 31.57
C LEU A 802 -4.89 -32.64 33.06
N ARG A 803 -5.75 -31.68 33.41
CA ARG A 803 -6.14 -31.44 34.80
C ARG A 803 -6.92 -32.61 35.41
N THR A 804 -7.62 -33.36 34.56
CA THR A 804 -8.49 -34.48 34.97
C THR A 804 -7.95 -35.86 34.60
N TYR A 805 -6.79 -35.93 33.91
CA TYR A 805 -6.23 -37.19 33.38
C TYR A 805 -5.91 -38.22 34.47
N GLN A 806 -5.17 -37.83 35.51
CA GLN A 806 -4.85 -38.67 36.67
C GLN A 806 -4.68 -37.81 37.93
N PRO A 807 -4.82 -38.37 39.15
CA PRO A 807 -4.83 -37.58 40.38
C PRO A 807 -3.44 -37.11 40.84
N THR A 808 -2.38 -37.84 40.50
CA THR A 808 -0.99 -37.55 40.88
C THR A 808 -0.05 -37.89 39.73
N PRO A 809 1.04 -37.14 39.51
CA PRO A 809 1.56 -36.03 40.33
C PRO A 809 0.82 -34.68 40.12
N ARG A 810 1.02 -33.72 41.03
CA ARG A 810 0.31 -32.43 41.03
C ARG A 810 0.81 -31.43 39.98
N HIS A 811 2.10 -31.46 39.65
CA HIS A 811 2.67 -30.58 38.64
C HIS A 811 2.55 -31.22 37.26
N ILE A 812 2.18 -30.43 36.26
CA ILE A 812 2.11 -30.86 34.86
C ILE A 812 2.99 -29.92 34.03
N HIS A 813 3.86 -30.50 33.22
CA HIS A 813 4.72 -29.82 32.27
C HIS A 813 4.35 -30.23 30.86
N VAL A 814 3.84 -29.29 30.08
CA VAL A 814 3.56 -29.48 28.65
C VAL A 814 4.64 -28.78 27.84
N ARG A 815 5.31 -29.51 26.95
CA ARG A 815 6.30 -28.98 26.01
C ARG A 815 5.78 -29.09 24.58
N LEU A 816 6.18 -28.15 23.74
CA LEU A 816 6.04 -28.21 22.30
C LEU A 816 7.28 -27.68 21.61
N MET A 817 7.40 -28.00 20.32
CA MET A 817 8.50 -27.52 19.49
C MET A 817 7.93 -26.86 18.24
N VAL A 818 8.40 -25.66 17.96
CA VAL A 818 7.87 -24.81 16.88
C VAL A 818 9.01 -24.11 16.17
N LYS A 819 8.89 -23.98 14.85
CA LYS A 819 9.83 -23.20 14.05
C LYS A 819 9.73 -21.70 14.42
N PRO A 820 10.82 -21.00 14.73
CA PRO A 820 10.79 -19.59 15.11
C PRO A 820 10.16 -18.71 14.04
N GLU A 821 10.27 -19.09 12.76
CA GLU A 821 9.69 -18.37 11.62
C GLU A 821 8.16 -18.42 11.62
N ASN A 822 7.54 -19.37 12.34
CA ASN A 822 6.08 -19.48 12.46
C ASN A 822 5.53 -18.57 13.57
N HIS A 823 5.74 -17.26 13.40
CA HIS A 823 5.39 -16.20 14.36
C HIS A 823 3.93 -16.26 14.81
N ALA A 824 2.99 -16.63 13.91
CA ALA A 824 1.58 -16.76 14.24
C ALA A 824 1.31 -17.89 15.26
N THR A 825 2.01 -19.01 15.12
CA THR A 825 1.88 -20.17 16.02
C THR A 825 2.63 -19.93 17.33
N VAL A 826 3.80 -19.28 17.29
CA VAL A 826 4.52 -18.84 18.51
C VAL A 826 3.66 -17.90 19.34
N LYS A 827 3.10 -16.83 18.74
CA LYS A 827 2.19 -15.89 19.42
C LYS A 827 0.89 -16.55 19.91
N LEU A 828 0.44 -17.63 19.27
CA LEU A 828 -0.69 -18.41 19.76
C LEU A 828 -0.32 -19.11 21.08
N TYR A 829 0.82 -19.77 21.14
CA TYR A 829 1.29 -20.46 22.33
C TYR A 829 1.65 -19.50 23.47
N GLU A 830 2.24 -18.34 23.18
CA GLU A 830 2.49 -17.29 24.18
C GLU A 830 1.19 -16.80 24.84
N ARG A 831 0.12 -16.60 24.05
CA ARG A 831 -1.21 -16.25 24.59
C ARG A 831 -1.82 -17.36 25.44
N LEU A 832 -1.45 -18.62 25.17
CA LEU A 832 -1.78 -19.79 26.00
C LEU A 832 -0.80 -19.97 27.17
N ARG A 833 0.07 -18.99 27.44
CA ARG A 833 1.06 -18.94 28.53
C ARG A 833 2.22 -19.93 28.38
N PHE A 834 2.47 -20.46 27.18
CA PHE A 834 3.73 -21.13 26.93
C PHE A 834 4.86 -20.10 26.89
N VAL A 835 6.01 -20.48 27.43
CA VAL A 835 7.22 -19.64 27.49
C VAL A 835 8.31 -20.32 26.68
N ILE A 836 9.09 -19.56 25.92
CA ILE A 836 10.27 -20.09 25.23
C ILE A 836 11.30 -20.43 26.30
N VAL A 837 11.74 -21.68 26.34
CA VAL A 837 12.71 -22.18 27.34
C VAL A 837 14.04 -22.59 26.72
N GLY A 838 14.12 -22.75 25.40
CA GLY A 838 15.35 -23.23 24.77
C GLY A 838 15.22 -23.43 23.26
N LYS A 839 16.23 -24.06 22.66
CA LYS A 839 16.28 -24.39 21.23
C LYS A 839 16.62 -25.86 21.01
N CYS A 840 15.98 -26.49 20.03
CA CYS A 840 16.17 -27.90 19.69
C CYS A 840 16.63 -28.08 18.24
N THR A 841 17.31 -29.19 17.98
CA THR A 841 17.56 -29.64 16.60
C THR A 841 16.34 -30.33 16.01
N LEU A 842 16.30 -30.48 14.68
CA LEU A 842 15.23 -31.26 14.03
C LEU A 842 15.22 -32.72 14.52
N ALA A 843 16.39 -33.31 14.78
CA ALA A 843 16.48 -34.67 15.29
C ALA A 843 15.90 -34.82 16.70
N GLU A 844 16.18 -33.85 17.57
CA GLU A 844 15.58 -33.77 18.90
C GLU A 844 14.06 -33.57 18.82
N ALA A 845 13.59 -32.75 17.87
CA ALA A 845 12.17 -32.51 17.67
C ALA A 845 11.39 -33.73 17.18
N LEU A 846 11.95 -34.46 16.22
CA LEU A 846 11.36 -35.71 15.74
C LEU A 846 11.34 -36.78 16.84
N ARG A 847 12.42 -36.90 17.63
CA ARG A 847 12.45 -37.81 18.80
C ARG A 847 11.40 -37.43 19.85
N ALA A 848 11.30 -36.15 20.22
CA ALA A 848 10.33 -35.67 21.19
C ALA A 848 8.88 -35.95 20.74
N ASN A 849 8.60 -35.79 19.45
CA ASN A 849 7.29 -36.07 18.85
C ASN A 849 6.98 -37.58 18.70
N GLY A 850 7.94 -38.46 19.00
CA GLY A 850 7.79 -39.91 18.84
C GLY A 850 7.96 -40.40 17.40
N ASP A 851 8.59 -39.59 16.55
CA ASP A 851 8.75 -39.83 15.11
C ASP A 851 10.21 -40.18 14.76
N SER A 852 10.95 -40.79 15.69
CA SER A 852 12.37 -41.16 15.54
C SER A 852 12.65 -42.06 14.33
N HIS A 853 11.66 -42.85 13.91
CA HIS A 853 11.75 -43.73 12.74
C HIS A 853 11.85 -42.97 11.41
N LEU A 854 11.49 -41.67 11.39
CA LEU A 854 11.63 -40.80 10.22
C LEU A 854 13.04 -40.20 10.10
N LEU A 855 13.92 -40.44 11.07
CA LEU A 855 15.30 -39.98 10.98
C LEU A 855 16.09 -40.86 9.99
N PRO A 856 16.87 -40.25 9.08
CA PRO A 856 17.78 -41.00 8.22
C PRO A 856 18.85 -41.71 9.05
N LYS A 857 19.46 -42.76 8.48
CA LYS A 857 20.57 -43.49 9.13
C LYS A 857 21.78 -42.61 9.41
N ASP A 858 21.95 -41.55 8.63
CA ASP A 858 22.97 -40.52 8.81
C ASP A 858 22.32 -39.19 9.18
N THR A 859 22.56 -38.73 10.42
CA THR A 859 22.04 -37.46 10.94
C THR A 859 23.15 -36.40 11.10
N SER A 860 24.26 -36.54 10.38
CA SER A 860 25.41 -35.61 10.46
C SER A 860 25.21 -34.28 9.72
N GLY A 861 24.19 -34.18 8.87
CA GLY A 861 23.87 -32.96 8.12
C GLY A 861 23.33 -31.82 8.99
N SER A 862 23.63 -30.58 8.59
CA SER A 862 23.28 -29.33 9.30
C SER A 862 21.80 -29.26 9.70
N ILE A 863 20.89 -29.71 8.83
CA ILE A 863 19.43 -29.72 9.11
C ILE A 863 19.03 -30.55 10.35
N TYR A 864 19.84 -31.54 10.77
CA TYR A 864 19.58 -32.39 11.94
C TYR A 864 20.42 -32.01 13.17
N THR A 865 21.47 -31.22 12.98
CA THR A 865 22.41 -30.81 14.02
C THR A 865 22.21 -29.36 14.47
N ASP A 866 21.65 -28.50 13.62
CA ASP A 866 21.46 -27.09 13.93
C ASP A 866 20.24 -26.88 14.83
N ARG A 867 20.42 -26.09 15.90
CA ARG A 867 19.38 -25.78 16.88
C ARG A 867 18.46 -24.65 16.40
N ALA A 868 17.75 -24.89 15.31
CA ALA A 868 16.86 -23.90 14.69
C ALA A 868 15.44 -23.90 15.29
N GLY A 869 14.97 -24.95 15.96
CA GLY A 869 13.61 -25.02 16.51
C GLY A 869 13.51 -24.39 17.90
N LEU A 870 12.40 -23.72 18.22
CA LEU A 870 12.10 -23.22 19.57
C LEU A 870 11.44 -24.30 20.43
N ILE A 871 11.91 -24.44 21.66
CA ILE A 871 11.26 -25.23 22.69
C ILE A 871 10.38 -24.29 23.53
N MET A 872 9.07 -24.54 23.56
CA MET A 872 8.17 -23.79 24.43
C MET A 872 7.55 -24.71 25.48
N SER A 873 7.45 -24.22 26.72
CA SER A 873 6.93 -24.97 27.86
C SER A 873 5.81 -24.23 28.56
N PHE A 874 4.83 -24.99 29.03
CA PHE A 874 3.73 -24.53 29.87
C PHE A 874 3.69 -25.40 31.13
N HIS A 875 3.68 -24.76 32.30
CA HIS A 875 3.56 -25.44 33.59
C HIS A 875 2.22 -25.12 34.23
N MET A 876 1.58 -26.12 34.80
CA MET A 876 0.38 -25.95 35.62
C MET A 876 0.39 -26.88 36.83
N GLN A 877 -0.41 -26.53 37.82
CA GLN A 877 -0.69 -27.38 38.97
C GLN A 877 -2.15 -27.82 38.93
N ARG A 878 -2.40 -29.10 39.23
CA ARG A 878 -3.74 -29.61 39.51
C ARG A 878 -4.21 -29.02 40.85
N SER A 879 -5.47 -28.58 40.89
CA SER A 879 -6.15 -28.11 42.10
C SER A 879 -6.37 -29.22 43.10
#